data_AF-A0A518JNZ4-F1
#
_entry.id   AF-A0A518JNZ4-F1
#
_cell.length_a   1.000
_cell.length_b   1.000
_cell.length_c   1.000
_cell.angle_alpha   90.00
_cell.angle_beta   90.00
_cell.angle_gamma   90.00
#
_symmetry.space_group_name_H-M   'P 1'
#
loop_
_entity.id
_entity.type
_entity.pdbx_description
1 polymer ?
#
loop_
_entity_poly.entity_id
_entity_poly.type
_entity_poly.pdbx_seq_one_letter_code
_entity_poly.pdbx_strand_id
1 'polypeptide(L)'
;MGFFKSWASRTKSNKRSKPQRSRSRVGRRRGIRLETLERRDLLAVDIVFDYTYDDAGFFDTQAKAALERAATDYETRLLDTLTAIPSPTGGNSWTASFQDPETGSTVNLQNLQLAENEVRVFVGSRNLTGSTLGKASTGYGVQYTNQGWLDTVLWRGQTGEDEQSTWGGSIAFDTSPTWHFDVGLPTSGTTDFYSVALHELGHIFGISNQPGNTWTNFTQSLAELSPSDQALVGNEPGDYFTGPKAVALYGSPIPVDGGHFEHDVSYAGAEAALDPNLTTGTRKAMTLLDWTALDDIGWDIEHPTTFLETNGTENDDEITIDLIAREIRMNQEITSIPDTLTELIVHGGAGTDTIVIIGSENFKDATLGQGTILATDATLSLSVDEIEIATVSAPTAATSTATIHDTSSDDRLTTYPNKAIFTSESFNYTLDGFDETFAISSHGGTDLALMYGSPGDDTFDSSPNTANYSGTGFANHVSGFAQINAYAAAGFDHAILRDSSGSDQLTATPQSTQLQGTGFLNYAAGFDQVNAYSTPTAFDIAHFYDSIGNDQFTATPIAAQLKGPSFFNHASGFEQVNSYSIAGGFDIALLHDSSGDDRLTSTPASSQLIGQGFLNYASGFDQVNSYSNAGGFDIAFLHDSTGDDRLTATPGSTHLQGSDFSNYVAGFEQVNSYASAGGHDLALIYDSNGDDRFTASAITAQLAGNNFLIYTHGFDQVNSYSIAGGVDVAHLYDSSGDDLFVATPTMAQLTRDTSLTYVQGYGQVNSYATAGGNDTASLYDSSEDDRLTATPRSVQLSGTDFLNYATGFDRVNSYANSGGFDVAILYDSGGDDSLTATHNSAQLSGTNFFNYVKAFEQVNTYATAGGYDTAVLSGSTGNDSLISRQSYTQLSGPGYLNYALAFELLVASGGGGSDVANLYDAAGDDQLIASGSAANLVRASGRRVEANAFQSINAIASSGGSNTLQVSMIDFTLHHVGDWQLV
;
A
#
# COMPACT_ATOMS: atom_id res chain seq x y z
N MET A 1 16.36 34.23 -39.53
CA MET A 1 15.97 33.04 -40.33
C MET A 1 14.61 32.63 -39.80
N GLY A 2 13.47 32.62 -40.52
CA GLY A 2 13.21 32.11 -41.88
C GLY A 2 13.00 30.59 -41.77
N PHE A 3 11.80 30.00 -41.92
CA PHE A 3 10.66 30.36 -42.79
C PHE A 3 9.27 30.00 -42.22
N PHE A 4 8.27 30.84 -42.51
CA PHE A 4 6.86 30.46 -42.61
C PHE A 4 6.54 29.96 -44.03
N LYS A 5 5.58 29.04 -44.19
CA LYS A 5 4.55 29.16 -45.25
C LYS A 5 3.33 28.25 -45.07
N SER A 6 2.17 28.85 -45.22
CA SER A 6 0.87 28.21 -45.29
C SER A 6 0.50 27.80 -46.72
N TRP A 7 -0.46 26.89 -46.87
CA TRP A 7 -1.43 27.02 -47.96
C TRP A 7 -2.81 26.47 -47.57
N ALA A 8 -3.85 27.16 -48.02
CA ALA A 8 -5.24 26.79 -47.81
C ALA A 8 -6.03 27.07 -49.08
N SER A 9 -7.04 26.24 -49.38
CA SER A 9 -8.06 26.57 -50.38
C SER A 9 -9.47 26.29 -49.83
N ARG A 10 -10.38 27.23 -50.10
CA ARG A 10 -11.83 27.14 -49.86
C ARG A 10 -12.49 26.76 -51.22
N THR A 11 -13.71 26.22 -51.33
CA THR A 11 -15.00 26.71 -50.80
C THR A 11 -16.16 25.74 -51.08
N LYS A 12 -17.12 25.63 -50.13
CA LYS A 12 -18.61 25.54 -50.29
C LYS A 12 -19.21 24.39 -51.15
N SER A 13 -20.32 23.72 -50.80
CA SER A 13 -21.28 23.73 -49.66
C SER A 13 -22.20 22.46 -49.79
N ASN A 14 -23.27 22.17 -49.05
CA ASN A 14 -24.16 22.95 -48.15
C ASN A 14 -25.03 22.05 -47.22
N LYS A 15 -25.72 22.66 -46.25
CA LYS A 15 -26.90 22.20 -45.48
C LYS A 15 -26.99 20.74 -44.95
N ARG A 16 -27.00 20.60 -43.62
CA ARG A 16 -28.01 19.79 -42.90
C ARG A 16 -28.40 20.45 -41.56
N SER A 17 -29.63 20.23 -41.12
CA SER A 17 -30.31 20.95 -40.02
C SER A 17 -30.31 20.17 -38.70
N LYS A 18 -30.48 20.90 -37.58
CA LYS A 18 -30.68 20.34 -36.22
C LYS A 18 -31.93 19.44 -36.14
N PRO A 19 -31.95 18.47 -35.20
CA PRO A 19 -32.79 18.57 -34.00
C PRO A 19 -31.94 18.39 -32.72
N GLN A 20 -32.07 19.20 -31.66
CA GLN A 20 -33.17 19.30 -30.67
C GLN A 20 -33.03 18.28 -29.52
N ARG A 21 -32.71 18.79 -28.33
CA ARG A 21 -32.55 18.04 -27.08
C ARG A 21 -33.90 17.53 -26.57
N SER A 22 -33.95 16.26 -26.15
CA SER A 22 -34.89 15.78 -25.13
C SER A 22 -34.10 15.39 -23.88
N ARG A 23 -34.57 15.84 -22.70
CA ARG A 23 -34.07 15.37 -21.40
C ARG A 23 -34.97 14.22 -20.96
N SER A 24 -34.40 13.05 -20.71
CA SER A 24 -35.02 12.01 -19.88
C SER A 24 -34.13 11.73 -18.68
N ARG A 25 -34.66 11.93 -17.47
CA ARG A 25 -34.06 11.40 -16.25
C ARG A 25 -34.19 9.88 -16.30
N VAL A 26 -33.08 9.16 -16.39
CA VAL A 26 -33.04 7.74 -16.00
C VAL A 26 -32.55 7.71 -14.57
N GLY A 27 -33.43 7.32 -13.64
CA GLY A 27 -33.06 7.16 -12.24
C GLY A 27 -32.15 5.94 -12.07
N ARG A 28 -31.18 6.03 -11.16
CA ARG A 28 -30.49 4.86 -10.58
C ARG A 28 -31.56 3.92 -10.00
N ARG A 29 -31.94 2.88 -10.75
CA ARG A 29 -32.37 1.64 -10.11
C ARG A 29 -31.10 0.94 -9.67
N ARG A 30 -30.98 0.66 -8.36
CA ARG A 30 -30.06 -0.38 -7.90
C ARG A 30 -30.45 -1.64 -8.68
N GLY A 31 -29.51 -2.21 -9.43
CA GLY A 31 -29.64 -3.59 -9.84
C GLY A 31 -29.60 -4.41 -8.57
N ILE A 32 -30.77 -4.86 -8.11
CA ILE A 32 -30.82 -6.04 -7.25
C ILE A 32 -30.18 -7.13 -8.09
N ARG A 33 -29.08 -7.72 -7.63
CA ARG A 33 -28.62 -8.99 -8.22
C ARG A 33 -29.83 -9.91 -8.05
N LEU A 34 -30.38 -10.42 -9.16
CA LEU A 34 -31.04 -11.71 -9.04
C LEU A 34 -29.90 -12.63 -8.61
N GLU A 35 -29.96 -13.08 -7.37
CA GLU A 35 -29.37 -14.35 -7.01
C GLU A 35 -29.84 -15.35 -8.07
N THR A 36 -28.90 -16.15 -8.59
CA THR A 36 -29.25 -17.25 -9.48
C THR A 36 -30.20 -18.12 -8.70
N LEU A 37 -31.49 -18.13 -9.07
CA LEU A 37 -32.46 -19.01 -8.45
C LEU A 37 -31.94 -20.43 -8.65
N GLU A 38 -31.56 -21.07 -7.55
CA GLU A 38 -31.30 -22.49 -7.51
C GLU A 38 -32.45 -23.20 -8.19
N ARG A 39 -32.11 -24.29 -8.89
CA ARG A 39 -33.11 -25.07 -9.58
C ARG A 39 -34.00 -25.71 -8.51
N ARG A 40 -35.18 -25.12 -8.29
CA ARG A 40 -36.28 -25.76 -7.55
C ARG A 40 -36.84 -26.91 -8.38
N ASP A 41 -36.04 -27.96 -8.48
CA ASP A 41 -36.58 -29.30 -8.55
C ASP A 41 -37.25 -29.49 -7.18
N LEU A 42 -38.58 -29.49 -7.16
CA LEU A 42 -39.35 -29.63 -5.92
C LEU A 42 -39.26 -31.10 -5.51
N LEU A 43 -38.34 -31.40 -4.59
CA LEU A 43 -38.24 -32.71 -3.94
C LEU A 43 -39.61 -33.09 -3.35
N ALA A 44 -40.00 -34.35 -3.49
CA ALA A 44 -41.30 -34.82 -3.04
C ALA A 44 -41.33 -34.96 -1.50
N VAL A 45 -40.19 -35.32 -0.91
CA VAL A 45 -39.89 -35.23 0.53
C VAL A 45 -38.65 -34.35 0.74
N ASP A 46 -38.62 -33.54 1.80
CA ASP A 46 -37.56 -32.59 2.16
C ASP A 46 -37.18 -32.81 3.65
N ILE A 47 -36.02 -33.39 3.93
CA ILE A 47 -35.57 -33.79 5.26
C ILE A 47 -34.82 -32.62 5.91
N VAL A 48 -35.54 -31.82 6.69
CA VAL A 48 -34.97 -30.64 7.34
C VAL A 48 -34.35 -31.02 8.69
N PHE A 49 -33.02 -31.10 8.72
CA PHE A 49 -32.28 -31.28 9.96
C PHE A 49 -32.29 -30.03 10.85
N ASP A 50 -32.73 -30.19 12.09
CA ASP A 50 -32.88 -29.12 13.07
C ASP A 50 -31.88 -29.32 14.22
N TYR A 51 -30.74 -28.62 14.10
CA TYR A 51 -29.61 -28.69 15.03
C TYR A 51 -29.84 -27.94 16.36
N THR A 52 -31.08 -27.54 16.70
CA THR A 52 -31.37 -26.77 17.94
C THR A 52 -31.09 -27.51 19.25
N TYR A 53 -30.76 -28.81 19.19
CA TYR A 53 -30.41 -29.65 20.33
C TYR A 53 -28.97 -30.21 20.27
N ASP A 54 -28.14 -29.82 19.30
CA ASP A 54 -26.71 -30.17 19.25
C ASP A 54 -25.87 -29.21 20.13
N ASP A 55 -26.14 -29.22 21.44
CA ASP A 55 -25.48 -28.32 22.42
C ASP A 55 -23.96 -28.59 22.54
N ALA A 56 -23.51 -29.81 22.22
CA ALA A 56 -22.09 -30.18 22.20
C ALA A 56 -21.35 -29.78 20.91
N GLY A 57 -22.07 -29.46 19.83
CA GLY A 57 -21.49 -29.10 18.54
C GLY A 57 -20.83 -30.27 17.81
N PHE A 58 -21.43 -31.46 17.90
CA PHE A 58 -20.97 -32.66 17.17
C PHE A 58 -21.13 -32.50 15.67
N PHE A 59 -22.17 -31.78 15.22
CA PHE A 59 -22.40 -31.52 13.81
C PHE A 59 -21.53 -30.37 13.31
N ASP A 60 -20.25 -30.65 13.07
CA ASP A 60 -19.35 -29.80 12.30
C ASP A 60 -19.63 -29.88 10.78
N THR A 61 -18.74 -29.34 9.95
CA THR A 61 -18.90 -29.38 8.49
C THR A 61 -18.90 -30.80 7.92
N GLN A 62 -18.11 -31.73 8.48
CA GLN A 62 -17.97 -33.09 7.97
C GLN A 62 -19.15 -33.97 8.41
N ALA A 63 -19.51 -33.92 9.70
CA ALA A 63 -20.67 -34.65 10.23
C ALA A 63 -21.99 -34.19 9.59
N LYS A 64 -22.14 -32.89 9.32
CA LYS A 64 -23.26 -32.37 8.52
C LYS A 64 -23.23 -32.92 7.10
N ALA A 65 -22.12 -32.80 6.38
CA ALA A 65 -22.03 -33.32 5.01
C ALA A 65 -22.37 -34.82 4.92
N ALA A 66 -21.95 -35.64 5.89
CA ALA A 66 -22.29 -37.05 5.95
C ALA A 66 -23.79 -37.30 6.19
N LEU A 67 -24.42 -36.52 7.07
CA LEU A 67 -25.85 -36.58 7.36
C LEU A 67 -26.72 -36.12 6.16
N GLU A 68 -26.34 -35.03 5.51
CA GLU A 68 -27.05 -34.49 4.33
C GLU A 68 -26.95 -35.45 3.13
N ARG A 69 -25.83 -36.17 2.96
CA ARG A 69 -25.74 -37.25 1.94
C ARG A 69 -26.75 -38.37 2.23
N ALA A 70 -26.89 -38.77 3.49
CA ALA A 70 -27.85 -39.81 3.87
C ALA A 70 -29.31 -39.34 3.66
N ALA A 71 -29.61 -38.06 3.90
CA ALA A 71 -30.92 -37.48 3.53
C ALA A 71 -31.14 -37.47 2.01
N THR A 72 -30.15 -37.01 1.24
CA THR A 72 -30.22 -36.96 -0.23
C THR A 72 -30.59 -38.33 -0.82
N ASP A 73 -30.06 -39.41 -0.25
CA ASP A 73 -30.32 -40.80 -0.68
C ASP A 73 -31.81 -41.19 -0.55
N TYR A 74 -32.51 -40.64 0.45
CA TYR A 74 -33.97 -40.78 0.63
C TYR A 74 -34.76 -39.77 -0.22
N GLU A 75 -34.40 -38.49 -0.19
CA GLU A 75 -35.11 -37.40 -0.89
C GLU A 75 -35.14 -37.57 -2.41
N THR A 76 -34.09 -38.17 -2.98
CA THR A 76 -34.01 -38.47 -4.40
C THR A 76 -34.81 -39.70 -4.82
N ARG A 77 -35.21 -40.57 -3.89
CA ARG A 77 -35.92 -41.83 -4.17
C ARG A 77 -37.37 -41.85 -3.66
N LEU A 78 -37.75 -41.00 -2.71
CA LEU A 78 -39.14 -40.85 -2.26
C LEU A 78 -39.93 -39.98 -3.25
N LEU A 79 -41.04 -40.51 -3.78
CA LEU A 79 -41.90 -39.83 -4.76
C LEU A 79 -43.18 -39.23 -4.13
N ASP A 80 -43.46 -39.58 -2.88
CA ASP A 80 -44.58 -39.08 -2.08
C ASP A 80 -44.59 -37.57 -1.88
N THR A 81 -45.76 -36.93 -1.95
CA THR A 81 -45.91 -35.51 -1.59
C THR A 81 -46.67 -35.34 -0.28
N LEU A 82 -46.00 -34.83 0.76
CA LEU A 82 -46.57 -34.68 2.10
C LEU A 82 -47.18 -33.29 2.30
N THR A 83 -48.49 -33.18 2.53
CA THR A 83 -49.11 -31.88 2.83
C THR A 83 -48.59 -31.28 4.15
N ALA A 84 -48.60 -29.95 4.22
CA ALA A 84 -48.17 -29.18 5.38
C ALA A 84 -48.99 -29.51 6.64
N ILE A 85 -48.35 -29.43 7.81
CA ILE A 85 -49.05 -29.38 9.11
C ILE A 85 -49.14 -27.90 9.53
N PRO A 86 -50.27 -27.21 9.31
CA PRO A 86 -50.41 -25.78 9.61
C PRO A 86 -50.71 -25.53 11.09
N SER A 87 -50.68 -24.26 11.50
CA SER A 87 -51.16 -23.86 12.83
C SER A 87 -52.60 -24.36 13.08
N PRO A 88 -52.87 -25.05 14.21
CA PRO A 88 -54.19 -25.63 14.46
C PRO A 88 -55.27 -24.55 14.69
N THR A 89 -56.48 -24.87 14.26
CA THR A 89 -57.66 -24.03 14.44
C THR A 89 -58.81 -24.79 15.10
N GLY A 90 -59.85 -24.08 15.58
CA GLY A 90 -61.09 -24.71 16.03
C GLY A 90 -61.04 -25.49 17.36
N GLY A 91 -59.98 -25.37 18.16
CA GLY A 91 -59.81 -26.13 19.41
C GLY A 91 -59.07 -27.47 19.23
N ASN A 92 -58.52 -27.70 18.04
CA ASN A 92 -57.54 -28.74 17.78
C ASN A 92 -56.17 -28.37 18.39
N SER A 93 -55.34 -29.38 18.66
CA SER A 93 -53.92 -29.24 18.96
C SER A 93 -53.17 -30.55 18.68
N TRP A 94 -51.86 -30.49 18.56
CA TRP A 94 -51.02 -31.68 18.54
C TRP A 94 -49.69 -31.44 19.26
N THR A 95 -49.00 -32.53 19.59
CA THR A 95 -47.71 -32.52 20.26
C THR A 95 -46.77 -33.46 19.51
N ALA A 96 -45.66 -32.94 19.00
CA ALA A 96 -44.54 -33.78 18.58
C ALA A 96 -43.76 -34.21 19.83
N SER A 97 -43.48 -35.50 19.99
CA SER A 97 -42.89 -36.08 21.21
C SER A 97 -41.75 -37.02 20.87
N PHE A 98 -40.53 -36.63 21.24
CA PHE A 98 -39.28 -37.34 20.90
C PHE A 98 -38.31 -37.34 22.08
N GLN A 99 -37.24 -38.15 21.99
CA GLN A 99 -36.10 -38.04 22.92
C GLN A 99 -35.15 -36.95 22.43
N ASP A 100 -34.91 -35.94 23.27
CA ASP A 100 -33.81 -34.98 23.12
C ASP A 100 -32.54 -35.74 22.70
N PRO A 101 -31.90 -35.41 21.56
CA PRO A 101 -30.78 -36.20 21.05
C PRO A 101 -29.52 -36.09 21.92
N GLU A 102 -29.32 -34.98 22.63
CA GLU A 102 -28.19 -34.76 23.52
C GLU A 102 -28.47 -35.28 24.94
N THR A 103 -29.65 -35.00 25.51
CA THR A 103 -29.93 -35.33 26.93
C THR A 103 -30.67 -36.64 27.14
N GLY A 104 -31.31 -37.21 26.11
CA GLY A 104 -32.17 -38.40 26.21
C GLY A 104 -33.49 -38.18 26.94
N SER A 105 -33.78 -36.95 27.40
CA SER A 105 -35.03 -36.59 28.05
C SER A 105 -36.18 -36.46 27.04
N THR A 106 -37.43 -36.68 27.45
CA THR A 106 -38.59 -36.51 26.54
C THR A 106 -38.89 -35.03 26.28
N VAL A 107 -38.80 -34.60 25.03
CA VAL A 107 -39.23 -33.29 24.54
C VAL A 107 -40.67 -33.38 24.03
N ASN A 108 -41.46 -32.34 24.27
CA ASN A 108 -42.84 -32.23 23.81
C ASN A 108 -43.08 -30.86 23.16
N LEU A 109 -43.01 -30.78 21.82
CA LEU A 109 -43.24 -29.54 21.08
C LEU A 109 -44.73 -29.40 20.76
N GLN A 110 -45.39 -28.42 21.39
CA GLN A 110 -46.79 -28.12 21.18
C GLN A 110 -47.01 -27.41 19.83
N ASN A 111 -47.86 -28.00 18.99
CA ASN A 111 -48.31 -27.42 17.72
C ASN A 111 -47.15 -27.00 16.79
N LEU A 112 -46.16 -27.90 16.65
CA LEU A 112 -45.13 -27.78 15.61
C LEU A 112 -45.81 -27.59 14.25
N GLN A 113 -45.24 -26.72 13.42
CA GLN A 113 -45.71 -26.47 12.06
C GLN A 113 -44.64 -26.94 11.10
N LEU A 114 -45.06 -27.67 10.08
CA LEU A 114 -44.20 -28.20 9.02
C LEU A 114 -44.73 -27.72 7.68
N ALA A 115 -43.83 -27.37 6.77
CA ALA A 115 -44.17 -27.04 5.39
C ALA A 115 -44.70 -28.28 4.63
N GLU A 116 -45.13 -28.04 3.39
CA GLU A 116 -45.34 -29.10 2.42
C GLU A 116 -43.99 -29.79 2.17
N ASN A 117 -44.00 -31.12 2.05
CA ASN A 117 -42.87 -32.04 1.88
C ASN A 117 -41.87 -32.12 3.05
N GLU A 118 -41.81 -31.13 3.95
CA GLU A 118 -40.90 -31.08 5.11
C GLU A 118 -41.09 -32.27 6.08
N VAL A 119 -40.03 -33.03 6.34
CA VAL A 119 -39.89 -34.00 7.44
C VAL A 119 -38.79 -33.48 8.38
N ARG A 120 -39.15 -33.07 9.61
CA ARG A 120 -38.20 -32.40 10.50
C ARG A 120 -37.50 -33.38 11.45
N VAL A 121 -36.17 -33.43 11.38
CA VAL A 121 -35.36 -34.34 12.21
C VAL A 121 -34.45 -33.54 13.13
N PHE A 122 -34.73 -33.58 14.44
CA PHE A 122 -33.87 -32.95 15.45
C PHE A 122 -32.65 -33.82 15.73
N VAL A 123 -31.44 -33.29 15.51
CA VAL A 123 -30.19 -34.08 15.64
C VAL A 123 -29.26 -33.54 16.72
N GLY A 124 -28.43 -34.43 17.25
CA GLY A 124 -27.43 -34.17 18.29
C GLY A 124 -26.68 -35.46 18.65
N SER A 125 -25.82 -35.42 19.66
CA SER A 125 -24.98 -36.57 20.03
C SER A 125 -25.02 -36.85 21.52
N ARG A 126 -24.82 -38.10 21.95
CA ARG A 126 -24.58 -38.43 23.36
C ARG A 126 -23.94 -39.80 23.53
N ASN A 127 -23.48 -40.13 24.73
CA ASN A 127 -23.08 -41.51 25.02
C ASN A 127 -24.30 -42.46 24.99
N LEU A 128 -24.35 -43.34 23.98
CA LEU A 128 -25.37 -44.39 23.81
C LEU A 128 -24.81 -45.72 24.34
N THR A 129 -24.91 -45.93 25.64
CA THR A 129 -24.29 -47.05 26.35
C THR A 129 -24.53 -48.43 25.69
N GLY A 130 -23.47 -49.12 25.30
CA GLY A 130 -23.54 -50.48 24.76
C GLY A 130 -22.84 -50.58 23.41
N SER A 131 -23.54 -51.17 22.43
CA SER A 131 -23.14 -51.25 21.02
C SER A 131 -24.05 -50.41 20.10
N THR A 132 -24.86 -49.53 20.68
CA THR A 132 -25.83 -48.68 19.96
C THR A 132 -25.12 -47.45 19.40
N LEU A 133 -25.02 -47.36 18.07
CA LEU A 133 -24.26 -46.30 17.37
C LEU A 133 -25.13 -45.09 17.02
N GLY A 134 -26.40 -45.32 16.70
CA GLY A 134 -27.42 -44.31 16.49
C GLY A 134 -28.67 -44.63 17.32
N LYS A 135 -29.59 -43.67 17.42
CA LYS A 135 -30.94 -43.92 17.95
C LYS A 135 -31.96 -42.87 17.53
N ALA A 136 -32.90 -43.27 16.69
CA ALA A 136 -34.07 -42.52 16.32
C ALA A 136 -35.16 -42.50 17.41
N SER A 137 -35.97 -41.44 17.41
CA SER A 137 -37.17 -41.33 18.24
C SER A 137 -38.24 -40.51 17.52
N THR A 138 -39.34 -41.15 17.17
CA THR A 138 -40.56 -40.48 16.71
C THR A 138 -41.74 -40.82 17.61
N GLY A 139 -42.72 -39.91 17.66
CA GLY A 139 -43.90 -40.01 18.52
C GLY A 139 -44.72 -38.74 18.49
N TYR A 140 -46.03 -38.86 18.75
CA TYR A 140 -46.95 -37.73 18.74
C TYR A 140 -48.16 -37.94 19.65
N GLY A 141 -48.88 -36.86 19.94
CA GLY A 141 -50.20 -36.90 20.56
C GLY A 141 -51.13 -35.85 19.94
N VAL A 142 -52.30 -36.26 19.45
CA VAL A 142 -53.26 -35.37 18.76
C VAL A 142 -54.54 -35.20 19.58
N GLN A 143 -54.99 -33.95 19.73
CA GLN A 143 -56.32 -33.61 20.22
C GLN A 143 -57.11 -32.97 19.07
N TYR A 144 -58.21 -33.58 18.67
CA TYR A 144 -58.99 -33.18 17.51
C TYR A 144 -60.49 -33.03 17.81
N THR A 145 -61.12 -32.11 17.10
CA THR A 145 -62.57 -31.82 17.14
C THR A 145 -63.27 -32.21 15.83
N ASN A 146 -62.50 -32.50 14.79
CA ASN A 146 -62.96 -32.96 13.49
C ASN A 146 -61.92 -33.93 12.89
N GLN A 147 -62.39 -34.87 12.06
CA GLN A 147 -61.56 -35.96 11.51
C GLN A 147 -60.40 -35.45 10.65
N GLY A 148 -60.64 -34.47 9.78
CA GLY A 148 -59.62 -33.96 8.85
C GLY A 148 -58.37 -33.39 9.53
N TRP A 149 -58.45 -32.93 10.78
CA TRP A 149 -57.26 -32.55 11.55
C TRP A 149 -56.45 -33.75 12.05
N LEU A 150 -57.10 -34.85 12.42
CA LEU A 150 -56.38 -36.09 12.73
C LEU A 150 -55.66 -36.57 11.46
N ASP A 151 -56.38 -36.58 10.33
CA ASP A 151 -55.83 -37.03 9.04
C ASP A 151 -54.67 -36.13 8.58
N THR A 152 -54.74 -34.81 8.84
CA THR A 152 -53.65 -33.85 8.54
C THR A 152 -52.37 -34.18 9.31
N VAL A 153 -52.46 -34.55 10.59
CA VAL A 153 -51.28 -34.78 11.44
C VAL A 153 -50.70 -36.19 11.28
N LEU A 154 -51.54 -37.19 11.01
CA LEU A 154 -51.11 -38.58 10.84
C LEU A 154 -50.69 -38.88 9.41
N TRP A 155 -51.59 -38.64 8.46
CA TRP A 155 -51.46 -39.11 7.07
C TRP A 155 -50.93 -38.05 6.12
N ARG A 156 -50.91 -36.76 6.52
CA ARG A 156 -50.41 -35.64 5.72
C ARG A 156 -50.89 -35.64 4.27
N GLY A 157 -52.11 -36.12 3.99
CA GLY A 157 -52.70 -36.12 2.64
C GLY A 157 -52.59 -37.43 1.87
N GLN A 158 -51.84 -38.42 2.38
CA GLN A 158 -51.78 -39.78 1.84
C GLN A 158 -53.11 -40.52 2.01
N THR A 159 -53.45 -41.43 1.08
CA THR A 159 -54.77 -42.09 1.05
C THR A 159 -54.75 -43.53 0.52
N GLY A 160 -54.87 -44.49 1.43
CA GLY A 160 -54.90 -45.94 1.15
C GLY A 160 -54.98 -46.74 2.46
N GLU A 161 -55.05 -48.07 2.38
CA GLU A 161 -55.10 -48.93 3.59
C GLU A 161 -53.69 -49.28 4.12
N ASP A 162 -52.65 -49.17 3.27
CA ASP A 162 -51.26 -49.54 3.55
C ASP A 162 -50.27 -48.35 3.40
N GLU A 163 -50.76 -47.11 3.41
CA GLU A 163 -49.95 -45.88 3.24
C GLU A 163 -49.17 -45.49 4.50
N GLN A 164 -48.07 -44.76 4.32
CA GLN A 164 -47.24 -44.25 5.39
C GLN A 164 -47.03 -42.73 5.31
N SER A 165 -46.82 -42.11 6.47
CA SER A 165 -46.47 -40.69 6.58
C SER A 165 -45.74 -40.44 7.89
N THR A 166 -44.89 -39.43 7.93
CA THR A 166 -44.20 -38.99 9.14
C THR A 166 -44.19 -37.46 9.25
N TRP A 167 -44.15 -36.97 10.48
CA TRP A 167 -43.80 -35.56 10.76
C TRP A 167 -42.28 -35.38 10.90
N GLY A 168 -41.55 -36.48 11.12
CA GLY A 168 -40.15 -36.50 11.51
C GLY A 168 -39.96 -37.07 12.93
N GLY A 169 -38.94 -36.59 13.63
CA GLY A 169 -38.52 -37.13 14.93
C GLY A 169 -37.21 -36.51 15.42
N SER A 170 -36.43 -37.29 16.15
CA SER A 170 -35.04 -36.98 16.45
C SER A 170 -34.12 -38.17 16.21
N ILE A 171 -32.83 -37.91 15.99
CA ILE A 171 -31.77 -38.94 15.95
C ILE A 171 -30.63 -38.50 16.86
N ALA A 172 -30.23 -39.39 17.78
CA ALA A 172 -29.03 -39.25 18.58
C ALA A 172 -27.92 -40.14 18.02
N PHE A 173 -26.69 -39.63 17.89
CA PHE A 173 -25.53 -40.43 17.50
C PHE A 173 -24.57 -40.64 18.70
N ASP A 174 -23.91 -41.79 18.76
CA ASP A 174 -23.01 -42.10 19.87
C ASP A 174 -21.72 -41.27 19.81
N THR A 175 -21.28 -40.73 20.94
CA THR A 175 -20.03 -39.96 21.05
C THR A 175 -18.80 -40.84 21.30
N SER A 176 -18.96 -42.16 21.44
CA SER A 176 -17.87 -43.09 21.77
C SER A 176 -17.06 -43.68 20.59
N PRO A 177 -17.60 -43.87 19.37
CA PRO A 177 -16.85 -44.42 18.25
C PRO A 177 -15.85 -43.43 17.64
N THR A 178 -14.85 -43.95 16.94
CA THR A 178 -14.08 -43.17 15.97
C THR A 178 -14.88 -43.14 14.67
N TRP A 179 -15.61 -42.05 14.45
CA TRP A 179 -16.44 -41.88 13.26
C TRP A 179 -15.62 -41.64 11.99
N HIS A 180 -16.14 -42.15 10.88
CA HIS A 180 -15.73 -41.85 9.52
C HIS A 180 -16.88 -41.08 8.82
N PHE A 181 -16.57 -39.89 8.31
CA PHE A 181 -17.55 -38.96 7.71
C PHE A 181 -17.34 -38.72 6.20
N ASP A 182 -16.30 -39.30 5.62
CA ASP A 182 -15.90 -39.08 4.21
C ASP A 182 -16.91 -39.70 3.22
N VAL A 183 -16.89 -39.25 1.97
CA VAL A 183 -17.47 -39.99 0.83
C VAL A 183 -16.70 -41.27 0.55
N GLY A 184 -15.40 -41.32 0.89
CA GLY A 184 -14.57 -42.53 0.86
C GLY A 184 -15.10 -43.67 1.72
N LEU A 185 -14.59 -44.89 1.49
CA LEU A 185 -14.89 -46.03 2.37
C LEU A 185 -14.21 -45.88 3.74
N PRO A 186 -14.85 -46.37 4.82
CA PRO A 186 -14.32 -46.28 6.17
C PRO A 186 -13.05 -47.10 6.37
N THR A 187 -12.02 -46.48 6.93
CA THR A 187 -10.75 -47.17 7.22
C THR A 187 -10.91 -48.22 8.33
N SER A 188 -10.10 -49.28 8.29
CA SER A 188 -10.21 -50.41 9.23
C SER A 188 -10.19 -49.96 10.70
N GLY A 189 -11.26 -50.31 11.43
CA GLY A 189 -11.44 -49.94 12.84
C GLY A 189 -12.17 -48.61 13.10
N THR A 190 -12.59 -47.89 12.06
CA THR A 190 -13.53 -46.75 12.17
C THR A 190 -14.98 -47.21 12.00
N THR A 191 -15.92 -46.39 12.46
CA THR A 191 -17.36 -46.61 12.28
C THR A 191 -17.90 -45.64 11.24
N ASP A 192 -18.58 -46.12 10.21
CA ASP A 192 -19.12 -45.25 9.17
C ASP A 192 -20.36 -44.50 9.64
N PHE A 193 -20.29 -43.17 9.66
CA PHE A 193 -21.40 -42.33 10.09
C PHE A 193 -22.55 -42.35 9.07
N TYR A 194 -22.23 -42.39 7.78
CA TYR A 194 -23.21 -42.41 6.69
C TYR A 194 -24.15 -43.64 6.79
N SER A 195 -23.58 -44.84 6.97
CA SER A 195 -24.32 -46.08 7.19
C SER A 195 -25.30 -45.97 8.37
N VAL A 196 -24.84 -45.44 9.51
CA VAL A 196 -25.70 -45.27 10.69
C VAL A 196 -26.78 -44.22 10.45
N ALA A 197 -26.47 -43.12 9.76
CA ALA A 197 -27.46 -42.09 9.42
C ALA A 197 -28.57 -42.62 8.50
N LEU A 198 -28.23 -43.41 7.47
CA LEU A 198 -29.21 -44.08 6.59
C LEU A 198 -30.14 -45.03 7.37
N HIS A 199 -29.56 -45.82 8.29
CA HIS A 199 -30.30 -46.75 9.15
C HIS A 199 -31.29 -46.02 10.06
N GLU A 200 -30.83 -44.99 10.78
CA GLU A 200 -31.68 -44.23 11.71
C GLU A 200 -32.75 -43.39 10.99
N LEU A 201 -32.50 -42.94 9.76
CA LEU A 201 -33.54 -42.35 8.91
C LEU A 201 -34.64 -43.38 8.56
N GLY A 202 -34.29 -44.65 8.34
CA GLY A 202 -35.27 -45.72 8.11
C GLY A 202 -36.29 -45.86 9.26
N HIS A 203 -35.84 -45.67 10.50
CA HIS A 203 -36.74 -45.60 11.66
C HIS A 203 -37.64 -44.36 11.68
N ILE A 204 -37.17 -43.21 11.18
CA ILE A 204 -38.00 -41.99 11.01
C ILE A 204 -39.08 -42.20 9.93
N PHE A 205 -38.76 -42.92 8.86
CA PHE A 205 -39.66 -43.24 7.76
C PHE A 205 -40.63 -44.39 8.05
N GLY A 206 -40.37 -45.23 9.05
CA GLY A 206 -41.39 -46.10 9.62
C GLY A 206 -40.96 -47.50 10.00
N ILE A 207 -39.73 -47.91 9.70
CA ILE A 207 -39.22 -49.24 10.04
C ILE A 207 -39.18 -49.36 11.57
N SER A 208 -40.15 -50.09 12.17
CA SER A 208 -40.36 -50.02 13.62
C SER A 208 -41.21 -51.16 14.19
N ASN A 209 -40.81 -51.72 15.33
CA ASN A 209 -41.57 -52.73 16.07
C ASN A 209 -42.69 -52.12 16.96
N GLN A 210 -43.28 -50.99 16.56
CA GLN A 210 -44.37 -50.37 17.30
C GLN A 210 -45.72 -50.99 16.89
N PRO A 211 -46.52 -51.55 17.80
CA PRO A 211 -47.77 -52.21 17.44
C PRO A 211 -48.74 -51.28 16.69
N GLY A 212 -49.09 -51.67 15.46
CA GLY A 212 -49.97 -50.90 14.56
C GLY A 212 -49.24 -49.94 13.61
N ASN A 213 -47.90 -50.01 13.57
CA ASN A 213 -47.10 -49.48 12.47
C ASN A 213 -47.19 -50.42 11.25
N THR A 214 -47.11 -49.88 10.02
CA THR A 214 -47.22 -50.64 8.76
C THR A 214 -46.17 -51.76 8.61
N TRP A 215 -44.95 -51.56 9.09
CA TRP A 215 -43.93 -52.63 9.20
C TRP A 215 -44.44 -53.85 9.98
N THR A 216 -45.04 -53.62 11.16
CA THR A 216 -45.61 -54.70 11.99
C THR A 216 -46.85 -55.36 11.38
N ASN A 217 -47.54 -54.70 10.45
CA ASN A 217 -48.66 -55.32 9.71
C ASN A 217 -48.15 -56.36 8.69
N PHE A 218 -46.94 -56.17 8.16
CA PHE A 218 -46.26 -57.12 7.27
C PHE A 218 -45.33 -58.09 8.01
N THR A 219 -45.14 -57.96 9.31
CA THR A 219 -44.42 -58.98 10.11
C THR A 219 -45.33 -60.13 10.50
N GLN A 220 -44.93 -61.38 10.21
CA GLN A 220 -45.65 -62.60 10.59
C GLN A 220 -44.70 -63.62 11.21
N SER A 221 -45.13 -64.29 12.28
CA SER A 221 -44.36 -65.41 12.83
C SER A 221 -44.42 -66.63 11.89
N LEU A 222 -43.45 -67.55 12.00
CA LEU A 222 -43.43 -68.82 11.23
C LEU A 222 -44.80 -69.55 11.26
N ALA A 223 -45.53 -69.48 12.39
CA ALA A 223 -46.81 -70.15 12.57
C ALA A 223 -47.97 -69.50 11.81
N GLU A 224 -47.82 -68.24 11.38
CA GLU A 224 -48.82 -67.44 10.65
C GLU A 224 -48.59 -67.48 9.14
N LEU A 225 -47.34 -67.68 8.69
CA LEU A 225 -46.96 -67.89 7.29
C LEU A 225 -47.74 -69.06 6.64
N SER A 226 -47.93 -68.99 5.32
CA SER A 226 -48.55 -70.10 4.58
C SER A 226 -47.62 -71.34 4.53
N PRO A 227 -48.15 -72.56 4.37
CA PRO A 227 -47.32 -73.77 4.27
C PRO A 227 -46.32 -73.77 3.09
N SER A 228 -46.56 -72.95 2.06
CA SER A 228 -45.59 -72.70 0.97
C SER A 228 -44.45 -71.81 1.44
N ASP A 229 -44.76 -70.76 2.18
CA ASP A 229 -43.80 -69.75 2.62
C ASP A 229 -42.93 -70.29 3.77
N GLN A 230 -43.52 -71.05 4.70
CA GLN A 230 -42.81 -71.84 5.71
C GLN A 230 -41.76 -72.77 5.07
N ALA A 231 -42.02 -73.32 3.87
CA ALA A 231 -41.08 -74.18 3.17
C ALA A 231 -39.96 -73.41 2.45
N LEU A 232 -40.21 -72.16 2.02
CA LEU A 232 -39.18 -71.28 1.44
C LEU A 232 -38.17 -70.84 2.50
N VAL A 233 -38.63 -70.52 3.72
CA VAL A 233 -37.77 -70.12 4.86
C VAL A 233 -37.20 -71.30 5.66
N GLY A 234 -37.19 -72.51 5.08
CA GLY A 234 -36.60 -73.71 5.72
C GLY A 234 -37.39 -74.29 6.91
N ASN A 235 -38.50 -73.67 7.32
CA ASN A 235 -39.21 -73.87 8.59
C ASN A 235 -38.39 -73.42 9.83
N GLU A 236 -37.48 -72.46 9.66
CA GLU A 236 -36.71 -71.93 10.79
C GLU A 236 -37.61 -71.11 11.73
N PRO A 237 -37.46 -71.21 13.07
CA PRO A 237 -38.30 -70.45 14.00
C PRO A 237 -37.88 -68.98 14.05
N GLY A 238 -38.76 -68.10 13.58
CA GLY A 238 -38.55 -66.65 13.63
C GLY A 238 -39.81 -65.88 13.24
N ASP A 239 -39.67 -64.56 13.20
CA ASP A 239 -40.62 -63.63 12.60
C ASP A 239 -40.08 -63.18 11.23
N TYR A 240 -41.00 -62.93 10.28
CA TYR A 240 -40.66 -62.67 8.89
C TYR A 240 -41.42 -61.47 8.33
N PHE A 241 -40.75 -60.61 7.58
CA PHE A 241 -41.37 -59.61 6.73
C PHE A 241 -42.03 -60.29 5.53
N THR A 242 -43.29 -59.93 5.27
CA THR A 242 -44.18 -60.52 4.26
C THR A 242 -44.70 -59.49 3.25
N GLY A 243 -44.04 -58.33 3.17
CA GLY A 243 -44.30 -57.30 2.17
C GLY A 243 -44.32 -57.89 0.75
N PRO A 244 -45.42 -57.75 -0.02
CA PRO A 244 -45.57 -58.42 -1.31
C PRO A 244 -44.48 -58.11 -2.33
N LYS A 245 -43.94 -56.89 -2.35
CA LYS A 245 -42.91 -56.45 -3.30
C LYS A 245 -41.53 -56.99 -2.89
N ALA A 246 -41.17 -56.86 -1.61
CA ALA A 246 -39.90 -57.33 -1.04
C ALA A 246 -39.82 -58.86 -1.09
N VAL A 247 -40.90 -59.57 -0.78
CA VAL A 247 -40.97 -61.04 -0.93
C VAL A 247 -40.83 -61.48 -2.39
N ALA A 248 -41.40 -60.72 -3.34
CA ALA A 248 -41.24 -61.01 -4.77
C ALA A 248 -39.80 -60.74 -5.26
N LEU A 249 -39.11 -59.75 -4.69
CA LEU A 249 -37.71 -59.42 -4.99
C LEU A 249 -36.74 -60.44 -4.38
N TYR A 250 -36.92 -60.78 -3.10
CA TYR A 250 -36.05 -61.67 -2.33
C TYR A 250 -36.29 -63.16 -2.65
N GLY A 251 -37.52 -63.52 -3.05
CA GLY A 251 -37.93 -64.89 -3.39
C GLY A 251 -38.49 -65.71 -2.22
N SER A 252 -38.51 -65.16 -1.01
CA SER A 252 -39.14 -65.73 0.19
C SER A 252 -39.56 -64.60 1.15
N PRO A 253 -40.36 -64.89 2.20
CA PRO A 253 -40.38 -64.05 3.39
C PRO A 253 -38.96 -63.79 3.90
N ILE A 254 -38.72 -62.57 4.38
CA ILE A 254 -37.39 -62.11 4.83
C ILE A 254 -37.34 -62.15 6.36
N PRO A 255 -36.33 -62.77 7.00
CA PRO A 255 -36.24 -62.79 8.46
C PRO A 255 -36.13 -61.38 9.07
N VAL A 256 -36.76 -61.15 10.22
CA VAL A 256 -36.72 -59.86 10.94
C VAL A 256 -36.43 -60.04 12.44
N ASP A 257 -35.67 -59.11 13.02
CA ASP A 257 -35.56 -58.94 14.48
C ASP A 257 -36.31 -57.68 14.93
N GLY A 258 -37.63 -57.81 14.98
CA GLY A 258 -38.55 -56.78 15.46
C GLY A 258 -38.62 -55.55 14.56
N GLY A 259 -37.74 -54.58 14.79
CA GLY A 259 -37.73 -53.27 14.10
C GLY A 259 -36.67 -53.17 13.01
N HIS A 260 -36.15 -54.31 12.56
CA HIS A 260 -35.02 -54.44 11.64
C HIS A 260 -35.21 -55.71 10.81
N PHE A 261 -34.49 -55.84 9.69
CA PHE A 261 -34.17 -57.17 9.17
C PHE A 261 -33.32 -57.96 10.18
N GLU A 262 -33.35 -59.30 10.12
CA GLU A 262 -32.41 -60.10 10.92
C GLU A 262 -30.96 -59.83 10.43
N HIS A 263 -29.99 -60.07 11.31
CA HIS A 263 -28.58 -59.90 10.98
C HIS A 263 -28.15 -60.75 9.77
N ASP A 264 -27.20 -60.24 8.98
CA ASP A 264 -26.65 -60.84 7.76
C ASP A 264 -27.66 -60.97 6.58
N VAL A 265 -28.88 -60.45 6.70
CA VAL A 265 -29.82 -60.34 5.57
C VAL A 265 -29.17 -59.51 4.47
N SER A 266 -29.06 -60.10 3.29
CA SER A 266 -28.30 -59.56 2.16
C SER A 266 -29.03 -59.79 0.84
N TYR A 267 -28.87 -58.84 -0.09
CA TYR A 267 -29.45 -58.90 -1.42
C TYR A 267 -28.40 -58.52 -2.48
N ALA A 268 -28.37 -59.25 -3.59
CA ALA A 268 -27.42 -59.12 -4.71
C ALA A 268 -25.92 -59.29 -4.39
N GLY A 269 -25.51 -59.22 -3.12
CA GLY A 269 -24.12 -59.27 -2.66
C GLY A 269 -23.88 -58.36 -1.45
N ALA A 270 -24.68 -57.30 -1.34
CA ALA A 270 -24.65 -56.35 -0.23
C ALA A 270 -25.54 -56.77 0.96
N GLU A 271 -25.08 -56.47 2.17
CA GLU A 271 -25.85 -56.61 3.41
C GLU A 271 -26.85 -55.44 3.54
N ALA A 272 -28.07 -55.72 4.00
CA ALA A 272 -29.13 -54.73 4.15
C ALA A 272 -28.75 -53.63 5.16
N ALA A 273 -29.07 -52.37 4.84
CA ALA A 273 -28.81 -51.23 5.72
C ALA A 273 -29.78 -51.18 6.91
N LEU A 274 -30.96 -51.80 6.79
CA LEU A 274 -31.98 -51.86 7.84
C LEU A 274 -31.87 -53.11 8.74
N ASP A 275 -30.74 -53.84 8.70
CA ASP A 275 -30.35 -54.78 9.75
C ASP A 275 -29.76 -54.03 10.98
N PRO A 276 -29.66 -54.65 12.18
CA PRO A 276 -29.24 -53.95 13.40
C PRO A 276 -27.71 -53.75 13.55
N ASN A 277 -26.89 -54.13 12.58
CA ASN A 277 -25.43 -54.28 12.76
C ASN A 277 -24.61 -53.49 11.72
N LEU A 278 -23.41 -53.06 12.13
CA LEU A 278 -22.43 -52.44 11.24
C LEU A 278 -21.03 -52.96 11.61
N THR A 279 -20.33 -53.53 10.62
CA THR A 279 -18.94 -53.95 10.78
C THR A 279 -18.02 -52.73 10.69
N THR A 280 -17.07 -52.58 11.61
CA THR A 280 -16.14 -51.43 11.57
C THR A 280 -15.16 -51.56 10.42
N GLY A 281 -14.93 -50.46 9.70
CA GLY A 281 -14.22 -50.47 8.42
C GLY A 281 -15.04 -50.99 7.24
N THR A 282 -16.39 -51.07 7.34
CA THR A 282 -17.28 -51.29 6.19
C THR A 282 -18.38 -50.23 6.13
N ARG A 283 -18.87 -49.96 4.92
CA ARG A 283 -20.05 -49.10 4.68
C ARG A 283 -21.22 -49.97 4.21
N LYS A 284 -22.42 -49.61 4.66
CA LYS A 284 -23.70 -50.07 4.11
C LYS A 284 -24.40 -48.89 3.42
N ALA A 285 -24.85 -49.12 2.20
CA ALA A 285 -25.82 -48.26 1.51
C ALA A 285 -27.19 -48.95 1.53
N MET A 286 -28.26 -48.20 1.35
CA MET A 286 -29.61 -48.77 1.25
C MET A 286 -29.71 -49.68 0.02
N THR A 287 -29.90 -50.98 0.25
CA THR A 287 -30.03 -51.96 -0.82
C THR A 287 -31.38 -51.82 -1.52
N LEU A 288 -31.52 -52.41 -2.71
CA LEU A 288 -32.83 -52.50 -3.37
C LEU A 288 -33.87 -53.24 -2.51
N LEU A 289 -33.46 -54.14 -1.60
CA LEU A 289 -34.35 -54.78 -0.65
C LEU A 289 -34.85 -53.80 0.42
N ASP A 290 -33.98 -52.95 0.96
CA ASP A 290 -34.35 -51.90 1.93
C ASP A 290 -35.36 -50.91 1.31
N TRP A 291 -35.07 -50.42 0.10
CA TRP A 291 -35.98 -49.57 -0.67
C TRP A 291 -37.32 -50.25 -0.99
N THR A 292 -37.30 -51.53 -1.37
CA THR A 292 -38.54 -52.27 -1.66
C THR A 292 -39.36 -52.55 -0.41
N ALA A 293 -38.74 -52.66 0.76
CA ALA A 293 -39.45 -52.78 2.02
C ALA A 293 -40.10 -51.45 2.46
N LEU A 294 -39.44 -50.31 2.23
CA LEU A 294 -40.07 -48.98 2.35
C LEU A 294 -41.28 -48.85 1.41
N ASP A 295 -41.17 -49.39 0.20
CA ASP A 295 -42.24 -49.42 -0.82
C ASP A 295 -43.39 -50.38 -0.47
N ASP A 296 -43.17 -51.42 0.35
CA ASP A 296 -44.24 -52.25 0.89
C ASP A 296 -44.95 -51.62 2.10
N ILE A 297 -44.23 -50.87 2.94
CA ILE A 297 -44.82 -50.27 4.16
C ILE A 297 -45.55 -48.93 3.91
N GLY A 298 -45.56 -48.42 2.68
CA GLY A 298 -46.45 -47.33 2.27
C GLY A 298 -45.80 -46.04 1.75
N TRP A 299 -44.57 -46.09 1.23
CA TRP A 299 -43.95 -44.99 0.48
C TRP A 299 -43.90 -45.32 -1.01
N ASP A 300 -44.20 -44.38 -1.92
CA ASP A 300 -43.93 -44.54 -3.35
C ASP A 300 -42.42 -44.32 -3.61
N ILE A 301 -41.70 -45.39 -3.97
CA ILE A 301 -40.24 -45.34 -4.21
C ILE A 301 -39.89 -45.33 -5.71
N GLU A 302 -38.98 -44.44 -6.12
CA GLU A 302 -38.28 -44.53 -7.40
C GLU A 302 -37.28 -45.68 -7.39
N HIS A 303 -37.75 -46.85 -7.85
CA HIS A 303 -36.89 -47.99 -8.09
C HIS A 303 -35.98 -47.75 -9.31
N PRO A 304 -34.66 -47.99 -9.21
CA PRO A 304 -33.77 -47.97 -10.38
C PRO A 304 -34.24 -49.02 -11.38
N THR A 305 -34.79 -48.56 -12.52
CA THR A 305 -35.53 -49.45 -13.44
C THR A 305 -34.65 -50.53 -14.06
N THR A 306 -33.33 -50.31 -14.14
CA THR A 306 -32.30 -51.35 -14.22
C THR A 306 -31.00 -50.87 -13.55
N PHE A 307 -30.39 -51.72 -12.72
CA PHE A 307 -29.07 -51.51 -12.11
C PHE A 307 -28.07 -52.61 -12.53
N LEU A 308 -26.77 -52.36 -12.34
CA LEU A 308 -25.68 -53.30 -12.60
C LEU A 308 -24.59 -53.08 -11.56
N GLU A 309 -24.14 -54.16 -10.94
CA GLU A 309 -23.09 -54.18 -9.92
C GLU A 309 -21.97 -55.11 -10.40
N THR A 310 -20.71 -54.68 -10.26
CA THR A 310 -19.53 -55.49 -10.58
C THR A 310 -18.49 -55.40 -9.48
N ASN A 311 -18.00 -56.55 -9.02
CA ASN A 311 -17.06 -56.67 -7.91
C ASN A 311 -15.68 -57.13 -8.39
N GLY A 312 -14.61 -56.50 -7.92
CA GLY A 312 -13.22 -56.89 -8.13
C GLY A 312 -12.77 -58.09 -7.29
N THR A 313 -11.46 -58.20 -7.04
CA THR A 313 -10.80 -59.38 -6.48
C THR A 313 -9.92 -59.07 -5.26
N GLU A 314 -9.08 -60.01 -4.82
CA GLU A 314 -8.05 -59.79 -3.77
C GLU A 314 -6.66 -59.43 -4.36
N ASN A 315 -6.61 -58.93 -5.60
CA ASN A 315 -5.35 -58.55 -6.29
C ASN A 315 -5.59 -57.30 -7.14
N ASP A 316 -4.52 -56.54 -7.39
CA ASP A 316 -4.49 -55.38 -8.30
C ASP A 316 -5.29 -55.61 -9.61
N ASP A 317 -6.45 -54.96 -9.71
CA ASP A 317 -7.40 -55.09 -10.82
C ASP A 317 -7.32 -53.89 -11.80
N GLU A 318 -7.35 -54.19 -13.11
CA GLU A 318 -7.37 -53.18 -14.18
C GLU A 318 -8.79 -53.02 -14.72
N ILE A 319 -9.42 -51.89 -14.41
CA ILE A 319 -10.84 -51.58 -14.71
C ILE A 319 -10.93 -50.48 -15.77
N THR A 320 -11.81 -50.64 -16.75
CA THR A 320 -12.16 -49.57 -17.71
C THR A 320 -13.67 -49.51 -17.90
N ILE A 321 -14.27 -48.36 -17.59
CA ILE A 321 -15.66 -48.04 -17.89
C ILE A 321 -15.68 -47.14 -19.12
N ASP A 322 -16.07 -47.67 -20.27
CA ASP A 322 -16.23 -46.90 -21.50
C ASP A 322 -17.71 -46.62 -21.73
N LEU A 323 -18.16 -45.41 -21.40
CA LEU A 323 -19.55 -44.98 -21.54
C LEU A 323 -19.90 -44.63 -23.00
N ILE A 324 -18.91 -44.48 -23.88
CA ILE A 324 -19.09 -44.31 -25.33
C ILE A 324 -19.30 -45.67 -26.01
N ALA A 325 -18.46 -46.67 -25.69
CA ALA A 325 -18.57 -48.04 -26.18
C ALA A 325 -19.64 -48.87 -25.43
N ARG A 326 -20.13 -48.36 -24.29
CA ARG A 326 -21.15 -48.99 -23.44
C ARG A 326 -20.67 -50.33 -22.90
N GLU A 327 -19.46 -50.38 -22.37
CA GLU A 327 -18.84 -51.58 -21.79
C GLU A 327 -18.01 -51.28 -20.54
N ILE A 328 -18.00 -52.24 -19.63
CA ILE A 328 -17.08 -52.34 -18.50
C ILE A 328 -16.09 -53.44 -18.86
N ARG A 329 -14.80 -53.17 -18.72
CA ARG A 329 -13.74 -54.17 -18.79
C ARG A 329 -13.12 -54.30 -17.41
N MET A 330 -13.02 -55.51 -16.89
CA MET A 330 -12.38 -55.82 -15.62
C MET A 330 -11.37 -56.94 -15.91
N ASN A 331 -10.09 -56.58 -15.91
CA ASN A 331 -8.99 -57.40 -16.40
C ASN A 331 -9.18 -57.90 -17.85
N GLN A 332 -9.61 -59.16 -18.02
CA GLN A 332 -9.86 -59.79 -19.31
C GLN A 332 -11.36 -60.02 -19.58
N GLU A 333 -12.24 -59.73 -18.62
CA GLU A 333 -13.68 -59.87 -18.78
C GLU A 333 -14.31 -58.58 -19.28
N ILE A 334 -15.37 -58.69 -20.09
CA ILE A 334 -16.07 -57.56 -20.71
C ILE A 334 -17.57 -57.73 -20.48
N THR A 335 -18.19 -56.73 -19.86
CA THR A 335 -19.61 -56.67 -19.53
C THR A 335 -20.24 -55.48 -20.26
N SER A 336 -21.29 -55.72 -21.05
CA SER A 336 -22.00 -54.65 -21.76
C SER A 336 -22.94 -53.87 -20.83
N ILE A 337 -22.91 -52.54 -20.92
CA ILE A 337 -23.78 -51.62 -20.17
C ILE A 337 -25.11 -51.46 -20.93
N PRO A 338 -26.27 -51.91 -20.40
CA PRO A 338 -27.55 -51.84 -21.12
C PRO A 338 -28.10 -50.41 -21.26
N ASP A 339 -28.70 -50.05 -22.40
CA ASP A 339 -29.22 -48.68 -22.67
C ASP A 339 -30.38 -48.21 -21.75
N THR A 340 -30.92 -49.10 -20.92
CA THR A 340 -31.89 -48.76 -19.88
C THR A 340 -31.26 -48.48 -18.52
N LEU A 341 -29.95 -48.71 -18.37
CA LEU A 341 -29.27 -48.68 -17.08
C LEU A 341 -29.30 -47.27 -16.48
N THR A 342 -29.82 -47.16 -15.26
CA THR A 342 -29.90 -45.91 -14.49
C THR A 342 -28.85 -45.85 -13.38
N GLU A 343 -28.32 -47.00 -12.95
CA GLU A 343 -27.34 -47.09 -11.86
C GLU A 343 -26.27 -48.15 -12.18
N LEU A 344 -25.00 -47.77 -12.04
CA LEU A 344 -23.84 -48.65 -12.16
C LEU A 344 -22.98 -48.54 -10.90
N ILE A 345 -22.72 -49.66 -10.25
CA ILE A 345 -21.86 -49.77 -9.07
C ILE A 345 -20.65 -50.65 -9.41
N VAL A 346 -19.44 -50.17 -9.11
CA VAL A 346 -18.19 -50.88 -9.39
C VAL A 346 -17.28 -50.86 -8.16
N HIS A 347 -17.01 -52.03 -7.60
CA HIS A 347 -16.10 -52.20 -6.47
C HIS A 347 -14.74 -52.65 -6.98
N GLY A 348 -13.66 -51.96 -6.57
CA GLY A 348 -12.28 -52.33 -6.92
C GLY A 348 -11.80 -53.62 -6.26
N GLY A 349 -12.26 -53.92 -5.04
CA GLY A 349 -11.83 -55.06 -4.25
C GLY A 349 -10.70 -54.73 -3.27
N ALA A 350 -9.79 -55.67 -3.07
CA ALA A 350 -8.61 -55.47 -2.24
C ALA A 350 -7.35 -55.62 -3.08
N GLY A 351 -6.64 -54.52 -3.33
CA GLY A 351 -5.42 -54.54 -4.12
C GLY A 351 -4.68 -53.20 -4.11
N THR A 352 -4.25 -52.80 -5.30
CA THR A 352 -3.92 -51.41 -5.63
C THR A 352 -4.54 -51.18 -7.00
N ASP A 353 -5.79 -50.75 -6.98
CA ASP A 353 -6.71 -50.97 -8.09
C ASP A 353 -6.76 -49.74 -9.00
N THR A 354 -6.83 -49.99 -10.31
CA THR A 354 -6.68 -48.97 -11.34
C THR A 354 -7.91 -48.88 -12.22
N ILE A 355 -8.60 -47.73 -12.22
CA ILE A 355 -9.76 -47.48 -13.07
C ILE A 355 -9.52 -46.39 -14.13
N VAL A 356 -10.07 -46.61 -15.32
CA VAL A 356 -10.22 -45.60 -16.38
C VAL A 356 -11.70 -45.41 -16.71
N ILE A 357 -12.24 -44.21 -16.53
CA ILE A 357 -13.62 -43.86 -16.86
C ILE A 357 -13.61 -42.91 -18.07
N ILE A 358 -14.23 -43.33 -19.17
CA ILE A 358 -14.35 -42.58 -20.41
C ILE A 358 -15.80 -42.11 -20.54
N GLY A 359 -16.06 -40.82 -20.26
CA GLY A 359 -17.40 -40.23 -20.30
C GLY A 359 -17.97 -40.06 -21.71
N SER A 360 -19.29 -40.16 -21.84
CA SER A 360 -20.03 -39.84 -23.06
C SER A 360 -20.24 -38.33 -23.22
N GLU A 361 -20.80 -37.89 -24.35
CA GLU A 361 -21.13 -36.48 -24.62
C GLU A 361 -22.13 -35.85 -23.61
N ASN A 362 -22.71 -36.66 -22.70
CA ASN A 362 -23.62 -36.23 -21.64
C ASN A 362 -23.00 -36.36 -20.23
N PHE A 363 -21.71 -36.69 -20.13
CA PHE A 363 -20.96 -36.74 -18.88
C PHE A 363 -20.87 -35.33 -18.28
N LYS A 364 -21.39 -35.17 -17.06
CA LYS A 364 -21.67 -33.85 -16.49
C LYS A 364 -20.83 -33.54 -15.26
N ASP A 365 -20.88 -34.40 -14.26
CA ASP A 365 -20.22 -34.16 -12.97
C ASP A 365 -19.45 -35.42 -12.54
N ALA A 366 -18.32 -35.23 -11.88
CA ALA A 366 -17.60 -36.27 -11.16
C ALA A 366 -17.11 -35.74 -9.80
N THR A 367 -17.31 -36.50 -8.73
CA THR A 367 -16.81 -36.21 -7.38
C THR A 367 -15.91 -37.35 -6.94
N LEU A 368 -14.65 -37.04 -6.66
CA LEU A 368 -13.63 -38.00 -6.24
C LEU A 368 -13.23 -37.72 -4.78
N GLY A 369 -13.17 -38.78 -3.98
CA GLY A 369 -12.65 -38.75 -2.60
C GLY A 369 -11.81 -39.99 -2.34
N GLN A 370 -11.30 -40.18 -1.12
CA GLN A 370 -10.40 -41.30 -0.84
C GLN A 370 -11.04 -42.65 -1.21
N GLY A 371 -10.46 -43.35 -2.18
CA GLY A 371 -10.94 -44.65 -2.65
C GLY A 371 -12.21 -44.61 -3.48
N THR A 372 -12.80 -43.44 -3.80
CA THR A 372 -14.18 -43.35 -4.32
C THR A 372 -14.36 -42.37 -5.48
N ILE A 373 -15.27 -42.70 -6.39
CA ILE A 373 -15.68 -41.86 -7.53
C ILE A 373 -17.20 -41.95 -7.69
N LEU A 374 -17.88 -40.81 -7.54
CA LEU A 374 -19.28 -40.64 -7.92
C LEU A 374 -19.31 -39.85 -9.23
N ALA A 375 -20.09 -40.27 -10.22
CA ALA A 375 -20.20 -39.56 -11.49
C ALA A 375 -21.57 -39.71 -12.15
N THR A 376 -21.89 -38.79 -13.07
CA THR A 376 -23.18 -38.77 -13.77
C THR A 376 -23.02 -38.58 -15.28
N ASP A 377 -23.63 -39.47 -16.06
CA ASP A 377 -23.67 -39.42 -17.52
C ASP A 377 -25.11 -39.57 -18.03
N ALA A 378 -25.70 -38.48 -18.55
CA ALA A 378 -27.13 -38.36 -18.85
C ALA A 378 -28.06 -38.72 -17.67
N THR A 379 -28.56 -39.96 -17.65
CA THR A 379 -29.45 -40.53 -16.62
C THR A 379 -28.83 -41.73 -15.90
N LEU A 380 -27.55 -42.02 -16.15
CA LEU A 380 -26.78 -43.05 -15.49
C LEU A 380 -25.98 -42.42 -14.34
N SER A 381 -26.30 -42.84 -13.12
CA SER A 381 -25.45 -42.63 -11.95
C SER A 381 -24.38 -43.72 -11.90
N LEU A 382 -23.14 -43.32 -11.65
CA LEU A 382 -21.99 -44.20 -11.46
C LEU A 382 -21.45 -44.03 -10.04
N SER A 383 -21.38 -45.13 -9.30
CA SER A 383 -20.67 -45.22 -8.03
C SER A 383 -19.50 -46.18 -8.17
N VAL A 384 -18.32 -45.75 -7.76
CA VAL A 384 -17.10 -46.55 -7.71
C VAL A 384 -16.48 -46.42 -6.33
N ASP A 385 -16.03 -47.52 -5.76
CA ASP A 385 -15.25 -47.55 -4.52
C ASP A 385 -14.07 -48.54 -4.62
N GLU A 386 -13.22 -48.55 -3.58
CA GLU A 386 -12.00 -49.37 -3.50
C GLU A 386 -10.99 -49.10 -4.62
N ILE A 387 -10.73 -47.82 -4.95
CA ILE A 387 -9.79 -47.42 -6.03
C ILE A 387 -8.65 -46.50 -5.55
N GLU A 388 -7.40 -46.96 -5.66
CA GLU A 388 -6.21 -46.13 -5.43
C GLU A 388 -5.79 -45.30 -6.65
N ILE A 389 -6.01 -45.78 -7.87
CA ILE A 389 -5.53 -45.10 -9.09
C ILE A 389 -6.69 -44.89 -10.07
N ALA A 390 -6.94 -43.63 -10.45
CA ALA A 390 -8.06 -43.29 -11.33
C ALA A 390 -7.65 -42.36 -12.48
N THR A 391 -8.25 -42.58 -13.65
CA THR A 391 -8.31 -41.59 -14.72
C THR A 391 -9.76 -41.40 -15.15
N VAL A 392 -10.33 -40.23 -14.92
CA VAL A 392 -11.70 -39.87 -15.34
C VAL A 392 -11.60 -38.84 -16.46
N SER A 393 -12.24 -39.11 -17.59
CA SER A 393 -12.21 -38.25 -18.77
C SER A 393 -13.61 -37.75 -19.14
N ALA A 394 -13.80 -36.42 -19.19
CA ALA A 394 -14.99 -35.79 -19.77
C ALA A 394 -14.71 -35.34 -21.23
N PRO A 395 -15.67 -35.47 -22.18
CA PRO A 395 -15.47 -34.97 -23.53
C PRO A 395 -15.79 -33.47 -23.66
N THR A 396 -15.01 -32.79 -24.50
CA THR A 396 -14.92 -31.33 -24.71
C THR A 396 -16.15 -30.62 -25.29
N ALA A 397 -17.35 -31.19 -25.16
CA ALA A 397 -18.60 -30.67 -25.74
C ALA A 397 -19.67 -30.31 -24.70
N ALA A 398 -19.51 -30.72 -23.43
CA ALA A 398 -20.44 -30.43 -22.34
C ALA A 398 -19.73 -29.64 -21.23
N THR A 399 -20.45 -28.67 -20.65
CA THR A 399 -20.00 -27.98 -19.42
C THR A 399 -19.94 -29.00 -18.30
N SER A 400 -18.72 -29.44 -18.01
CA SER A 400 -18.42 -30.58 -17.14
C SER A 400 -17.64 -30.12 -15.91
N THR A 401 -18.07 -30.59 -14.74
CA THR A 401 -17.46 -30.24 -13.46
C THR A 401 -16.79 -31.47 -12.84
N ALA A 402 -15.63 -31.29 -12.24
CA ALA A 402 -15.01 -32.29 -11.38
C ALA A 402 -14.72 -31.71 -10.00
N THR A 403 -15.12 -32.41 -8.94
CA THR A 403 -14.75 -32.11 -7.56
C THR A 403 -13.80 -33.18 -7.06
N ILE A 404 -12.75 -32.79 -6.34
CA ILE A 404 -11.82 -33.70 -5.69
C ILE A 404 -11.57 -33.28 -4.24
N HIS A 405 -11.68 -34.23 -3.33
CA HIS A 405 -11.43 -34.05 -1.90
C HIS A 405 -10.04 -34.55 -1.51
N ASP A 406 -9.47 -33.92 -0.50
CA ASP A 406 -8.19 -34.28 0.12
C ASP A 406 -8.28 -35.45 1.09
N THR A 407 -7.13 -35.77 1.68
CA THR A 407 -6.92 -36.69 2.79
C THR A 407 -6.45 -35.93 4.02
N SER A 408 -6.21 -36.64 5.13
CA SER A 408 -5.56 -36.05 6.30
C SER A 408 -4.02 -35.93 6.19
N SER A 409 -3.44 -36.36 5.07
CA SER A 409 -1.99 -36.32 4.78
C SER A 409 -1.59 -35.05 3.99
N ASP A 410 -0.29 -34.82 3.76
CA ASP A 410 0.18 -33.69 2.96
C ASP A 410 -0.09 -33.95 1.46
N ASP A 411 -1.12 -33.31 0.90
CA ASP A 411 -1.58 -33.60 -0.46
C ASP A 411 -1.07 -32.64 -1.52
N ARG A 412 -1.02 -33.11 -2.77
CA ARG A 412 -0.60 -32.32 -3.92
C ARG A 412 -1.58 -32.39 -5.08
N LEU A 413 -2.11 -31.21 -5.42
CA LEU A 413 -2.81 -30.96 -6.67
C LEU A 413 -1.87 -30.38 -7.73
N THR A 414 -2.02 -30.79 -8.98
CA THR A 414 -1.40 -30.15 -10.15
C THR A 414 -2.44 -29.99 -11.27
N THR A 415 -2.87 -28.76 -11.55
CA THR A 415 -3.84 -28.43 -12.60
C THR A 415 -3.20 -27.79 -13.83
N TYR A 416 -3.77 -28.09 -14.98
CA TYR A 416 -3.50 -27.55 -16.31
C TYR A 416 -4.86 -27.15 -16.93
N PRO A 417 -4.90 -26.45 -18.08
CA PRO A 417 -6.16 -26.03 -18.69
C PRO A 417 -7.14 -27.17 -19.03
N ASN A 418 -6.65 -28.38 -19.34
CA ASN A 418 -7.51 -29.52 -19.69
C ASN A 418 -7.31 -30.73 -18.78
N LYS A 419 -6.56 -30.61 -17.68
CA LYS A 419 -6.13 -31.76 -16.89
C LYS A 419 -5.86 -31.39 -15.43
N ALA A 420 -6.38 -32.16 -14.49
CA ALA A 420 -5.92 -32.12 -13.10
C ALA A 420 -5.29 -33.47 -12.71
N ILE A 421 -4.29 -33.42 -11.83
CA ILE A 421 -3.64 -34.58 -11.23
C ILE A 421 -3.61 -34.32 -9.72
N PHE A 422 -4.16 -35.24 -8.94
CA PHE A 422 -4.13 -35.22 -7.48
C PHE A 422 -3.31 -36.41 -6.99
N THR A 423 -2.45 -36.19 -6.01
CA THR A 423 -1.61 -37.24 -5.44
C THR A 423 -1.56 -37.06 -3.93
N SER A 424 -1.98 -38.10 -3.22
CA SER A 424 -1.90 -38.25 -1.75
C SER A 424 -0.99 -39.43 -1.39
N GLU A 425 -0.88 -39.76 -0.10
CA GLU A 425 -0.27 -41.03 0.32
C GLU A 425 -1.12 -42.27 -0.04
N SER A 426 -2.43 -42.11 -0.22
CA SER A 426 -3.38 -43.22 -0.40
C SER A 426 -3.94 -43.37 -1.82
N PHE A 427 -3.90 -42.33 -2.67
CA PHE A 427 -4.43 -42.39 -4.03
C PHE A 427 -3.74 -41.46 -5.03
N ASN A 428 -3.94 -41.72 -6.31
CA ASN A 428 -3.43 -40.91 -7.42
C ASN A 428 -4.48 -40.81 -8.53
N TYR A 429 -5.15 -39.65 -8.62
CA TYR A 429 -6.27 -39.43 -9.51
C TYR A 429 -5.93 -38.42 -10.60
N THR A 430 -6.34 -38.73 -11.83
CA THR A 430 -6.24 -37.88 -13.00
C THR A 430 -7.63 -37.53 -13.52
N LEU A 431 -7.87 -36.25 -13.75
CA LEU A 431 -9.06 -35.72 -14.42
C LEU A 431 -8.60 -35.16 -15.77
N ASP A 432 -9.26 -35.51 -16.88
CA ASP A 432 -8.92 -35.03 -18.23
C ASP A 432 -10.18 -34.50 -18.95
N GLY A 433 -10.06 -33.38 -19.66
CA GLY A 433 -11.10 -32.81 -20.52
C GLY A 433 -12.28 -32.10 -19.81
N PHE A 434 -12.24 -31.92 -18.49
CA PHE A 434 -13.23 -31.14 -17.74
C PHE A 434 -13.07 -29.63 -17.95
N ASP A 435 -14.19 -28.91 -18.08
CA ASP A 435 -14.22 -27.45 -18.21
C ASP A 435 -13.93 -26.73 -16.87
N GLU A 436 -14.43 -27.29 -15.77
CA GLU A 436 -14.31 -26.71 -14.41
C GLU A 436 -13.85 -27.76 -13.41
N THR A 437 -12.79 -27.48 -12.63
CA THR A 437 -12.31 -28.38 -11.56
C THR A 437 -12.28 -27.68 -10.21
N PHE A 438 -12.73 -28.39 -9.18
CA PHE A 438 -12.74 -27.95 -7.78
C PHE A 438 -11.92 -28.91 -6.94
N ALA A 439 -10.89 -28.42 -6.25
CA ALA A 439 -10.15 -29.18 -5.26
C ALA A 439 -10.40 -28.61 -3.86
N ILE A 440 -10.83 -29.47 -2.94
CA ILE A 440 -11.22 -29.11 -1.58
C ILE A 440 -10.29 -29.81 -0.60
N SER A 441 -9.43 -29.03 0.04
CA SER A 441 -8.67 -29.40 1.24
C SER A 441 -9.49 -29.06 2.50
N SER A 442 -9.67 -30.04 3.37
CA SER A 442 -10.61 -30.03 4.49
C SER A 442 -10.36 -31.09 5.57
N HIS A 443 -9.41 -32.02 5.38
CA HIS A 443 -9.17 -33.17 6.25
C HIS A 443 -7.82 -33.13 6.99
N GLY A 444 -6.86 -32.29 6.59
CA GLY A 444 -5.60 -32.13 7.30
C GLY A 444 -4.52 -31.44 6.48
N GLY A 445 -3.29 -31.97 6.56
CA GLY A 445 -2.21 -31.66 5.64
C GLY A 445 -1.59 -30.25 5.69
N THR A 446 -0.51 -30.09 4.93
CA THR A 446 0.09 -28.83 4.49
C THR A 446 0.06 -28.78 2.95
N ASP A 447 -1.14 -28.71 2.39
CA ASP A 447 -1.34 -29.08 0.99
C ASP A 447 -0.82 -28.06 -0.02
N LEU A 448 -0.41 -28.58 -1.18
CA LEU A 448 0.18 -27.83 -2.28
C LEU A 448 -0.65 -27.91 -3.57
N ALA A 449 -1.18 -26.78 -4.01
CA ALA A 449 -1.72 -26.61 -5.35
C ALA A 449 -0.67 -26.03 -6.30
N LEU A 450 -0.39 -26.72 -7.40
CA LEU A 450 0.36 -26.19 -8.55
C LEU A 450 -0.61 -25.98 -9.71
N MET A 451 -0.75 -24.75 -10.19
CA MET A 451 -1.76 -24.42 -11.20
C MET A 451 -1.10 -23.79 -12.43
N TYR A 452 -1.33 -24.35 -13.61
CA TYR A 452 -0.70 -23.93 -14.87
C TYR A 452 -1.73 -23.33 -15.85
N GLY A 453 -1.37 -22.19 -16.42
CA GLY A 453 -2.17 -21.49 -17.43
C GLY A 453 -2.10 -22.09 -18.83
N SER A 454 -2.90 -21.51 -19.72
CA SER A 454 -3.00 -21.75 -21.15
C SER A 454 -2.10 -20.79 -21.97
N PRO A 455 -1.92 -21.04 -23.28
CA PRO A 455 -1.29 -20.08 -24.19
C PRO A 455 -2.17 -18.88 -24.62
N GLY A 456 -3.16 -18.49 -23.80
CA GLY A 456 -4.03 -17.33 -23.99
C GLY A 456 -4.02 -16.41 -22.76
N ASP A 457 -4.79 -15.32 -22.80
CA ASP A 457 -4.87 -14.37 -21.69
C ASP A 457 -5.68 -14.99 -20.53
N ASP A 458 -4.99 -15.32 -19.43
CA ASP A 458 -5.59 -15.97 -18.25
C ASP A 458 -5.65 -15.05 -17.02
N THR A 459 -6.41 -15.46 -16.00
CA THR A 459 -6.54 -14.72 -14.73
C THR A 459 -6.50 -15.66 -13.52
N PHE A 460 -5.59 -15.36 -12.59
CA PHE A 460 -5.44 -15.99 -11.28
C PHE A 460 -5.92 -15.02 -10.18
N ASP A 461 -6.95 -15.35 -9.40
CA ASP A 461 -7.38 -14.58 -8.21
C ASP A 461 -7.26 -15.47 -6.98
N SER A 462 -6.45 -15.06 -6.01
CA SER A 462 -6.13 -15.82 -4.81
C SER A 462 -6.33 -15.00 -3.53
N SER A 463 -6.79 -15.69 -2.49
CA SER A 463 -6.84 -15.21 -1.10
C SER A 463 -6.13 -16.25 -0.22
N PRO A 464 -6.00 -16.06 1.11
CA PRO A 464 -5.47 -17.11 1.97
C PRO A 464 -6.24 -18.42 1.77
N ASN A 465 -5.47 -19.48 1.51
CA ASN A 465 -5.93 -20.86 1.32
C ASN A 465 -6.98 -21.08 0.21
N THR A 466 -7.21 -20.13 -0.70
CA THR A 466 -8.20 -20.24 -1.77
C THR A 466 -7.72 -19.57 -3.04
N ALA A 467 -7.97 -20.17 -4.20
CA ALA A 467 -7.71 -19.51 -5.48
C ALA A 467 -8.58 -20.02 -6.64
N ASN A 468 -8.75 -19.16 -7.63
CA ASN A 468 -9.36 -19.46 -8.91
C ASN A 468 -8.35 -19.11 -10.01
N TYR A 469 -8.00 -20.06 -10.89
CA TYR A 469 -7.21 -19.80 -12.09
C TYR A 469 -8.04 -20.18 -13.31
N SER A 470 -8.36 -19.20 -14.15
CA SER A 470 -9.29 -19.37 -15.27
C SER A 470 -8.79 -18.70 -16.54
N GLY A 471 -9.22 -19.23 -17.68
CA GLY A 471 -8.87 -18.72 -19.00
C GLY A 471 -9.92 -19.11 -20.04
N THR A 472 -9.54 -19.10 -21.32
CA THR A 472 -10.47 -19.50 -22.38
C THR A 472 -10.66 -21.02 -22.39
N GLY A 473 -11.81 -21.48 -21.88
CA GLY A 473 -12.20 -22.89 -21.90
C GLY A 473 -11.66 -23.72 -20.74
N PHE A 474 -11.29 -23.09 -19.62
CA PHE A 474 -10.98 -23.78 -18.37
C PHE A 474 -11.18 -22.88 -17.15
N ALA A 475 -11.55 -23.49 -16.02
CA ALA A 475 -11.47 -22.86 -14.71
C ALA A 475 -11.07 -23.89 -13.64
N ASN A 476 -10.06 -23.55 -12.84
CA ASN A 476 -9.51 -24.40 -11.79
C ASN A 476 -9.65 -23.68 -10.45
N HIS A 477 -10.31 -24.32 -9.50
CA HIS A 477 -10.69 -23.78 -8.20
C HIS A 477 -10.05 -24.61 -7.09
N VAL A 478 -9.45 -23.95 -6.11
CA VAL A 478 -8.82 -24.61 -4.97
C VAL A 478 -9.26 -23.94 -3.67
N SER A 479 -9.49 -24.75 -2.63
CA SER A 479 -9.84 -24.31 -1.28
C SER A 479 -9.12 -25.18 -0.25
N GLY A 480 -8.71 -24.60 0.88
CA GLY A 480 -8.01 -25.27 2.00
C GLY A 480 -6.48 -25.29 1.89
N PHE A 481 -5.93 -25.28 0.67
CA PHE A 481 -4.49 -25.48 0.42
C PHE A 481 -3.59 -24.47 1.15
N ALA A 482 -2.59 -24.96 1.89
CA ALA A 482 -1.61 -24.13 2.59
C ALA A 482 -0.68 -23.36 1.63
N GLN A 483 -0.38 -23.94 0.46
CA GLN A 483 0.44 -23.31 -0.57
C GLN A 483 -0.22 -23.40 -1.95
N ILE A 484 -0.31 -22.27 -2.65
CA ILE A 484 -0.88 -22.17 -3.99
C ILE A 484 0.14 -21.48 -4.92
N ASN A 485 0.68 -22.23 -5.88
CA ASN A 485 1.63 -21.74 -6.87
C ASN A 485 1.00 -21.73 -8.27
N ALA A 486 0.72 -20.55 -8.82
CA ALA A 486 0.28 -20.36 -10.18
C ALA A 486 1.44 -20.02 -11.14
N TYR A 487 1.40 -20.60 -12.33
CA TYR A 487 2.35 -20.37 -13.42
C TYR A 487 1.59 -19.93 -14.67
N ALA A 488 1.87 -18.71 -15.13
CA ALA A 488 1.47 -18.20 -16.44
C ALA A 488 2.27 -18.90 -17.56
N ALA A 489 1.75 -18.87 -18.79
CA ALA A 489 2.41 -19.48 -19.93
C ALA A 489 2.77 -18.44 -21.00
N ALA A 490 1.95 -18.30 -22.03
CA ALA A 490 2.10 -17.22 -23.01
C ALA A 490 0.73 -16.58 -23.18
N GLY A 491 0.65 -15.27 -23.05
CA GLY A 491 -0.62 -14.54 -23.04
C GLY A 491 -0.34 -13.09 -22.70
N PHE A 492 -1.38 -12.37 -22.26
CA PHE A 492 -1.24 -11.24 -21.37
C PHE A 492 -1.91 -11.57 -20.04
N ASP A 493 -1.13 -12.11 -19.11
CA ASP A 493 -1.67 -12.82 -17.94
C ASP A 493 -1.76 -11.93 -16.69
N HIS A 494 -2.85 -12.07 -15.92
CA HIS A 494 -3.12 -11.23 -14.75
C HIS A 494 -3.30 -12.05 -13.46
N ALA A 495 -2.47 -11.77 -12.45
CA ALA A 495 -2.63 -12.29 -11.10
C ALA A 495 -3.19 -11.23 -10.12
N ILE A 496 -4.08 -11.67 -9.25
CA ILE A 496 -4.62 -10.94 -8.11
C ILE A 496 -4.29 -11.73 -6.84
N LEU A 497 -3.63 -11.09 -5.89
CA LEU A 497 -3.25 -11.67 -4.60
C LEU A 497 -3.92 -10.87 -3.48
N ARG A 498 -4.51 -11.56 -2.50
CA ARG A 498 -5.13 -10.97 -1.30
C ARG A 498 -4.49 -11.55 -0.05
N ASP A 499 -4.32 -10.69 0.94
CA ASP A 499 -3.76 -10.98 2.25
C ASP A 499 -4.75 -11.67 3.19
N SER A 500 -4.27 -11.96 4.40
CA SER A 500 -5.06 -12.38 5.56
C SER A 500 -5.38 -11.19 6.47
N SER A 501 -5.99 -11.44 7.63
CA SER A 501 -6.13 -10.41 8.67
C SER A 501 -4.88 -10.28 9.58
N GLY A 502 -3.81 -11.03 9.30
CA GLY A 502 -2.54 -11.01 10.02
C GLY A 502 -1.49 -10.18 9.27
N SER A 503 -0.32 -10.00 9.89
CA SER A 503 0.79 -9.28 9.24
C SER A 503 1.43 -10.13 8.16
N ASP A 504 1.34 -9.65 6.93
CA ASP A 504 1.73 -10.39 5.72
C ASP A 504 2.83 -9.68 4.92
N GLN A 505 3.52 -10.46 4.07
CA GLN A 505 4.65 -9.97 3.28
C GLN A 505 4.46 -10.28 1.79
N LEU A 506 4.52 -9.23 0.97
CA LEU A 506 4.62 -9.32 -0.48
C LEU A 506 6.08 -9.21 -0.92
N THR A 507 6.52 -10.10 -1.79
CA THR A 507 7.81 -10.03 -2.50
C THR A 507 7.56 -10.17 -4.00
N ALA A 508 7.82 -9.11 -4.76
CA ALA A 508 7.48 -9.00 -6.17
C ALA A 508 8.72 -8.66 -7.02
N THR A 509 8.99 -9.50 -8.01
CA THR A 509 10.12 -9.41 -8.95
C THR A 509 9.58 -9.35 -10.39
N PRO A 510 10.41 -9.12 -11.42
CA PRO A 510 9.97 -9.17 -12.81
C PRO A 510 9.56 -10.57 -13.31
N GLN A 511 9.89 -11.64 -12.58
CA GLN A 511 9.60 -13.03 -12.98
C GLN A 511 8.53 -13.69 -12.12
N SER A 512 8.38 -13.29 -10.86
CA SER A 512 7.37 -13.82 -9.95
C SER A 512 7.07 -12.90 -8.78
N THR A 513 5.86 -13.06 -8.24
CA THR A 513 5.39 -12.42 -7.02
C THR A 513 4.90 -13.47 -6.03
N GLN A 514 5.21 -13.26 -4.75
CA GLN A 514 4.84 -14.10 -3.63
C GLN A 514 4.16 -13.23 -2.56
N LEU A 515 2.96 -13.61 -2.12
CA LEU A 515 2.29 -13.06 -0.95
C LEU A 515 2.19 -14.17 0.09
N GLN A 516 2.73 -13.96 1.28
CA GLN A 516 2.80 -14.96 2.34
C GLN A 516 2.41 -14.39 3.70
N GLY A 517 1.88 -15.28 4.55
CA GLY A 517 1.47 -14.94 5.90
C GLY A 517 1.51 -16.13 6.84
N THR A 518 0.80 -16.03 7.96
CA THR A 518 0.64 -17.17 8.87
C THR A 518 -0.33 -18.19 8.27
N GLY A 519 0.18 -19.35 7.85
CA GLY A 519 -0.65 -20.46 7.36
C GLY A 519 -1.01 -20.42 5.87
N PHE A 520 -0.49 -19.46 5.10
CA PHE A 520 -0.69 -19.44 3.64
C PHE A 520 0.53 -18.89 2.86
N LEU A 521 0.69 -19.36 1.63
CA LEU A 521 1.63 -18.83 0.64
C LEU A 521 0.99 -18.88 -0.75
N ASN A 522 0.74 -17.70 -1.33
CA ASN A 522 0.27 -17.54 -2.71
C ASN A 522 1.42 -17.05 -3.59
N TYR A 523 1.77 -17.81 -4.62
CA TYR A 523 2.87 -17.54 -5.54
C TYR A 523 2.35 -17.46 -6.98
N ALA A 524 2.78 -16.45 -7.72
CA ALA A 524 2.42 -16.23 -9.12
C ALA A 524 3.68 -15.97 -9.94
N ALA A 525 3.98 -16.80 -10.94
CA ALA A 525 5.15 -16.67 -11.81
C ALA A 525 4.79 -16.53 -13.28
N GLY A 526 5.53 -15.68 -14.00
CA GLY A 526 5.38 -15.44 -15.44
C GLY A 526 4.28 -14.45 -15.84
N PHE A 527 3.45 -13.98 -14.90
CA PHE A 527 2.34 -13.06 -15.18
C PHE A 527 2.83 -11.66 -15.58
N ASP A 528 2.28 -11.08 -16.64
CA ASP A 528 2.59 -9.72 -17.10
C ASP A 528 2.14 -8.64 -16.08
N GLN A 529 1.03 -8.89 -15.39
CA GLN A 529 0.47 -8.01 -14.37
C GLN A 529 0.18 -8.77 -13.07
N VAL A 530 0.65 -8.24 -11.94
CA VAL A 530 0.27 -8.69 -10.59
C VAL A 530 -0.26 -7.53 -9.76
N ASN A 531 -1.47 -7.68 -9.21
CA ASN A 531 -2.08 -6.74 -8.27
C ASN A 531 -2.25 -7.42 -6.90
N ALA A 532 -1.51 -6.94 -5.89
CA ALA A 532 -1.64 -7.37 -4.51
C ALA A 532 -2.46 -6.36 -3.69
N TYR A 533 -3.36 -6.87 -2.85
CA TYR A 533 -4.19 -6.08 -1.95
C TYR A 533 -3.97 -6.53 -0.51
N SER A 534 -3.72 -5.56 0.38
CA SER A 534 -3.70 -5.70 1.83
C SER A 534 -4.96 -5.08 2.45
N THR A 535 -5.39 -5.64 3.57
CA THR A 535 -6.50 -5.19 4.41
C THR A 535 -5.97 -4.45 5.63
N PRO A 536 -6.58 -3.31 6.02
CA PRO A 536 -6.04 -2.43 7.05
C PRO A 536 -6.33 -2.95 8.48
N THR A 537 -5.91 -4.18 8.77
CA THR A 537 -6.10 -4.86 10.06
C THR A 537 -4.80 -5.24 10.77
N ALA A 538 -3.69 -5.35 10.04
CA ALA A 538 -2.37 -5.68 10.56
C ALA A 538 -1.32 -4.66 10.07
N PHE A 539 -0.04 -5.04 10.07
CA PHE A 539 1.05 -4.24 9.49
C PHE A 539 1.72 -5.07 8.40
N ASP A 540 1.61 -4.63 7.15
CA ASP A 540 2.01 -5.40 5.98
C ASP A 540 3.17 -4.74 5.24
N ILE A 541 4.04 -5.57 4.65
CA ILE A 541 5.24 -5.10 3.96
C ILE A 541 5.29 -5.62 2.52
N ALA A 542 5.45 -4.71 1.56
CA ALA A 542 5.75 -5.03 0.18
C ALA A 542 7.23 -4.78 -0.17
N HIS A 543 7.85 -5.71 -0.89
CA HIS A 543 9.17 -5.58 -1.51
C HIS A 543 9.06 -5.69 -3.03
N PHE A 544 9.57 -4.68 -3.76
CA PHE A 544 9.64 -4.66 -5.22
C PHE A 544 11.09 -4.68 -5.71
N TYR A 545 11.35 -5.47 -6.75
CA TYR A 545 12.67 -5.59 -7.38
C TYR A 545 12.59 -5.28 -8.88
N ASP A 546 13.60 -4.55 -9.37
CA ASP A 546 13.77 -4.14 -10.76
C ASP A 546 14.17 -5.29 -11.70
N SER A 547 14.21 -4.94 -12.98
CA SER A 547 14.69 -5.71 -14.11
C SER A 547 16.00 -5.12 -14.64
N ILE A 548 16.53 -5.71 -15.72
CA ILE A 548 17.74 -5.22 -16.41
C ILE A 548 17.47 -4.06 -17.40
N GLY A 549 16.28 -3.46 -17.31
CA GLY A 549 15.82 -2.40 -18.21
C GLY A 549 15.32 -1.21 -17.39
N ASN A 550 15.05 -0.10 -18.06
CA ASN A 550 14.59 1.11 -17.40
C ASN A 550 13.22 0.90 -16.73
N ASP A 551 13.21 0.94 -15.40
CA ASP A 551 12.03 0.70 -14.57
C ASP A 551 11.55 1.97 -13.86
N GLN A 552 10.25 2.01 -13.56
CA GLN A 552 9.64 3.12 -12.82
C GLN A 552 8.90 2.62 -11.58
N PHE A 553 9.40 3.00 -10.40
CA PHE A 553 8.68 2.91 -9.14
C PHE A 553 7.79 4.13 -8.95
N THR A 554 6.58 3.95 -8.44
CA THR A 554 5.67 5.05 -8.10
C THR A 554 4.89 4.68 -6.86
N ALA A 555 5.02 5.48 -5.80
CA ALA A 555 4.44 5.21 -4.50
C ALA A 555 3.66 6.42 -3.95
N THR A 556 2.53 6.11 -3.33
CA THR A 556 1.62 7.03 -2.66
C THR A 556 1.37 6.50 -1.24
N PRO A 557 0.67 7.23 -0.35
CA PRO A 557 0.35 6.74 1.00
C PRO A 557 -0.55 5.50 1.06
N ILE A 558 -1.22 5.12 -0.02
CA ILE A 558 -2.22 4.03 -0.04
C ILE A 558 -1.88 2.89 -0.99
N ALA A 559 -0.96 3.12 -1.93
CA ALA A 559 -0.62 2.17 -2.97
C ALA A 559 0.70 2.53 -3.66
N ALA A 560 1.37 1.52 -4.18
CA ALA A 560 2.58 1.63 -4.96
C ALA A 560 2.57 0.69 -6.17
N GLN A 561 3.44 0.96 -7.13
CA GLN A 561 3.65 0.12 -8.30
C GLN A 561 5.12 0.17 -8.73
N LEU A 562 5.65 -0.96 -9.20
CA LEU A 562 6.90 -1.02 -9.96
C LEU A 562 6.55 -1.56 -11.36
N LYS A 563 6.94 -0.81 -12.38
CA LYS A 563 6.66 -1.16 -13.77
C LYS A 563 7.93 -1.15 -14.60
N GLY A 564 8.10 -2.19 -15.41
CA GLY A 564 9.13 -2.28 -16.42
C GLY A 564 8.67 -2.50 -17.85
N PRO A 565 9.59 -2.85 -18.75
CA PRO A 565 9.30 -3.15 -20.16
C PRO A 565 8.38 -4.36 -20.36
N SER A 566 8.41 -5.33 -19.43
CA SER A 566 7.73 -6.64 -19.56
C SER A 566 7.01 -7.10 -18.29
N PHE A 567 6.81 -6.22 -17.30
CA PHE A 567 6.09 -6.57 -16.06
C PHE A 567 5.43 -5.34 -15.44
N PHE A 568 4.37 -5.56 -14.68
CA PHE A 568 3.70 -4.56 -13.85
C PHE A 568 3.32 -5.19 -12.51
N ASN A 569 3.98 -4.77 -11.43
CA ASN A 569 3.66 -5.19 -10.08
C ASN A 569 3.03 -4.02 -9.31
N HIS A 570 1.88 -4.24 -8.69
CA HIS A 570 1.12 -3.25 -7.93
C HIS A 570 0.75 -3.78 -6.55
N ALA A 571 0.86 -2.92 -5.54
CA ALA A 571 0.52 -3.20 -4.15
C ALA A 571 -0.36 -2.07 -3.62
N SER A 572 -1.46 -2.41 -2.95
CA SER A 572 -2.40 -1.46 -2.34
C SER A 572 -2.70 -1.90 -0.91
N GLY A 573 -2.77 -0.95 0.04
CA GLY A 573 -3.07 -1.23 1.45
C GLY A 573 -1.84 -1.30 2.37
N PHE A 574 -0.72 -1.87 1.89
CA PHE A 574 0.51 -2.09 2.64
C PHE A 574 1.07 -0.82 3.31
N GLU A 575 1.26 -0.85 4.63
CA GLU A 575 1.84 0.26 5.42
C GLU A 575 3.31 0.53 5.08
N GLN A 576 4.06 -0.48 4.61
CA GLN A 576 5.44 -0.30 4.18
C GLN A 576 5.69 -0.86 2.78
N VAL A 577 6.20 -0.03 1.88
CA VAL A 577 6.67 -0.45 0.56
C VAL A 577 8.15 -0.14 0.39
N ASN A 578 8.94 -1.17 0.10
CA ASN A 578 10.37 -1.08 -0.19
C ASN A 578 10.61 -1.45 -1.65
N SER A 579 11.22 -0.58 -2.45
CA SER A 579 11.61 -0.87 -3.82
C SER A 579 13.12 -0.78 -4.00
N TYR A 580 13.70 -1.70 -4.78
CA TYR A 580 15.13 -1.82 -4.99
C TYR A 580 15.45 -1.86 -6.49
N SER A 581 16.25 -0.90 -6.97
CA SER A 581 16.99 -0.99 -8.24
C SER A 581 18.36 -1.59 -8.00
N ILE A 582 18.58 -2.81 -8.47
CA ILE A 582 19.81 -3.62 -8.29
C ILE A 582 20.18 -4.47 -9.51
N ALA A 583 19.24 -4.74 -10.43
CA ALA A 583 19.47 -5.44 -11.69
C ALA A 583 19.96 -4.49 -12.80
N GLY A 584 19.61 -3.21 -12.70
CA GLY A 584 20.23 -2.08 -13.39
C GLY A 584 19.51 -1.65 -14.66
N GLY A 585 19.44 -0.34 -14.86
CA GLY A 585 18.74 0.29 -15.97
C GLY A 585 19.11 1.77 -16.06
N PHE A 586 18.10 2.61 -16.29
CA PHE A 586 18.11 3.98 -15.78
C PHE A 586 16.72 4.18 -15.18
N ASP A 587 16.68 4.15 -13.87
CA ASP A 587 15.46 3.84 -13.11
C ASP A 587 14.99 5.05 -12.31
N ILE A 588 13.67 5.20 -12.25
CA ILE A 588 13.04 6.39 -11.68
C ILE A 588 12.07 6.01 -10.56
N ALA A 589 12.28 6.54 -9.37
CA ALA A 589 11.31 6.49 -8.28
C ALA A 589 10.51 7.79 -8.20
N LEU A 590 9.18 7.67 -8.13
CA LEU A 590 8.25 8.78 -7.86
C LEU A 590 7.61 8.57 -6.48
N LEU A 591 7.84 9.47 -5.53
CA LEU A 591 7.30 9.40 -4.17
C LEU A 591 6.30 10.53 -3.93
N HIS A 592 5.13 10.22 -3.37
CA HIS A 592 4.06 11.17 -3.10
C HIS A 592 3.65 11.19 -1.63
N ASP A 593 3.36 12.39 -1.14
CA ASP A 593 2.90 12.72 0.21
C ASP A 593 1.45 12.31 0.49
N SER A 594 1.10 12.44 1.77
CA SER A 594 -0.23 12.39 2.35
C SER A 594 -0.75 13.80 2.66
N SER A 595 -1.93 13.90 3.26
CA SER A 595 -2.51 15.17 3.70
C SER A 595 -2.14 15.54 5.15
N GLY A 596 -0.97 15.10 5.63
CA GLY A 596 -0.45 15.36 6.97
C GLY A 596 1.07 15.57 6.91
N ASP A 597 1.66 15.98 8.03
CA ASP A 597 3.08 16.37 8.09
C ASP A 597 4.01 15.17 7.78
N ASP A 598 4.63 15.20 6.60
CA ASP A 598 5.44 14.11 6.08
C ASP A 598 6.95 14.45 6.05
N ARG A 599 7.78 13.41 6.13
CA ARG A 599 9.25 13.54 6.16
C ARG A 599 9.90 12.73 5.04
N LEU A 600 10.60 13.42 4.16
CA LEU A 600 11.53 12.79 3.21
C LEU A 600 12.96 12.82 3.76
N THR A 601 13.69 11.72 3.66
CA THR A 601 15.15 11.69 3.79
C THR A 601 15.75 10.98 2.57
N SER A 602 16.67 11.64 1.87
CA SER A 602 17.16 11.26 0.55
C SER A 602 18.69 11.38 0.50
N THR A 603 19.33 10.33 0.05
CA THR A 603 20.79 10.17 -0.08
C THR A 603 21.11 9.70 -1.51
N PRO A 604 22.38 9.64 -1.93
CA PRO A 604 22.73 9.07 -3.24
C PRO A 604 22.35 7.59 -3.42
N ALA A 605 22.19 6.84 -2.31
CA ALA A 605 21.93 5.40 -2.36
C ALA A 605 20.45 5.03 -2.14
N SER A 606 19.69 5.88 -1.46
CA SER A 606 18.27 5.62 -1.16
C SER A 606 17.50 6.88 -0.73
N SER A 607 16.18 6.82 -0.93
CA SER A 607 15.21 7.80 -0.44
C SER A 607 14.09 7.12 0.34
N GLN A 608 13.66 7.78 1.41
CA GLN A 608 12.61 7.31 2.32
C GLN A 608 11.63 8.45 2.59
N LEU A 609 10.36 8.25 2.23
CA LEU A 609 9.25 9.14 2.56
C LEU A 609 8.38 8.45 3.63
N ILE A 610 8.27 9.08 4.80
CA ILE A 610 7.49 8.59 5.95
C ILE A 610 6.39 9.58 6.26
N GLY A 611 5.20 9.06 6.54
CA GLY A 611 4.07 9.83 7.05
C GLY A 611 3.21 9.05 8.03
N GLN A 612 2.01 9.57 8.32
CA GLN A 612 1.08 8.86 9.19
C GLN A 612 0.52 7.61 8.49
N GLY A 613 0.95 6.43 8.94
CA GLY A 613 0.43 5.14 8.48
C GLY A 613 1.04 4.62 7.18
N PHE A 614 2.11 5.25 6.66
CA PHE A 614 2.82 4.74 5.50
C PHE A 614 4.34 5.00 5.56
N LEU A 615 5.11 4.11 4.93
CA LEU A 615 6.54 4.25 4.68
C LEU A 615 6.84 3.79 3.25
N ASN A 616 7.30 4.72 2.41
CA ASN A 616 7.74 4.46 1.05
C ASN A 616 9.27 4.58 0.96
N TYR A 617 9.94 3.48 0.65
CA TYR A 617 11.40 3.39 0.55
C TYR A 617 11.83 3.00 -0.87
N ALA A 618 12.77 3.73 -1.45
CA ALA A 618 13.36 3.48 -2.76
C ALA A 618 14.88 3.45 -2.64
N SER A 619 15.53 2.38 -3.11
CA SER A 619 16.98 2.17 -3.01
C SER A 619 17.58 1.90 -4.38
N GLY A 620 18.74 2.48 -4.69
CA GLY A 620 19.51 2.20 -5.92
C GLY A 620 18.98 2.83 -7.21
N PHE A 621 17.90 3.61 -7.17
CA PHE A 621 17.35 4.32 -8.33
C PHE A 621 18.26 5.49 -8.74
N ASP A 622 18.57 5.63 -10.03
CA ASP A 622 19.37 6.75 -10.57
C ASP A 622 18.73 8.11 -10.30
N GLN A 623 17.39 8.16 -10.35
CA GLN A 623 16.62 9.38 -10.10
C GLN A 623 15.45 9.14 -9.14
N VAL A 624 15.38 9.95 -8.08
CA VAL A 624 14.21 10.01 -7.19
C VAL A 624 13.55 11.39 -7.29
N ASN A 625 12.27 11.40 -7.63
CA ASN A 625 11.43 12.61 -7.63
C ASN A 625 10.38 12.48 -6.51
N SER A 626 10.45 13.35 -5.50
CA SER A 626 9.49 13.36 -4.39
C SER A 626 8.62 14.61 -4.44
N TYR A 627 7.33 14.45 -4.14
CA TYR A 627 6.32 15.49 -4.32
C TYR A 627 5.48 15.63 -3.05
N SER A 628 5.49 16.84 -2.47
CA SER A 628 4.52 17.32 -1.48
C SER A 628 3.46 18.16 -2.21
N ASN A 629 2.22 17.69 -2.29
CA ASN A 629 1.08 18.36 -2.95
C ASN A 629 -0.30 18.01 -2.34
N ALA A 630 -0.40 16.98 -1.50
CA ALA A 630 -1.59 16.64 -0.73
C ALA A 630 -1.70 17.46 0.58
N GLY A 631 -0.56 17.96 1.07
CA GLY A 631 -0.43 19.09 1.99
C GLY A 631 -0.25 18.70 3.45
N GLY A 632 0.55 19.47 4.17
CA GLY A 632 0.94 19.24 5.56
C GLY A 632 1.85 20.39 5.99
N PHE A 633 2.80 20.11 6.87
CA PHE A 633 4.06 20.85 6.92
C PHE A 633 5.21 19.85 6.66
N ASP A 634 5.66 19.80 5.42
CA ASP A 634 6.50 18.71 4.94
C ASP A 634 7.98 19.09 4.92
N ILE A 635 8.83 18.15 5.36
CA ILE A 635 10.27 18.40 5.51
C ILE A 635 11.09 17.39 4.71
N ALA A 636 11.89 17.91 3.77
CA ALA A 636 12.89 17.14 3.04
C ALA A 636 14.30 17.29 3.63
N PHE A 637 15.04 16.19 3.64
CA PHE A 637 16.47 16.12 3.97
C PHE A 637 17.19 15.51 2.78
N LEU A 638 18.09 16.27 2.15
CA LEU A 638 18.88 15.86 0.99
C LEU A 638 20.36 15.77 1.37
N HIS A 639 21.02 14.69 0.99
CA HIS A 639 22.44 14.44 1.27
C HIS A 639 23.26 14.25 -0.01
N ASP A 640 24.48 14.75 0.05
CA ASP A 640 25.51 14.65 -0.99
C ASP A 640 26.15 13.25 -1.11
N SER A 641 26.98 13.14 -2.14
CA SER A 641 27.93 12.06 -2.43
C SER A 641 29.34 12.48 -2.04
N THR A 642 30.34 11.66 -2.39
CA THR A 642 31.77 11.98 -2.17
C THR A 642 32.42 12.66 -3.39
N GLY A 643 31.63 13.30 -4.25
CA GLY A 643 32.08 13.98 -5.47
C GLY A 643 31.45 15.37 -5.58
N ASP A 644 31.87 16.16 -6.57
CA ASP A 644 31.41 17.53 -6.76
C ASP A 644 29.90 17.58 -7.09
N ASP A 645 29.08 17.93 -6.09
CA ASP A 645 27.63 17.93 -6.21
C ASP A 645 27.03 19.33 -6.40
N ARG A 646 25.86 19.35 -7.04
CA ARG A 646 25.14 20.59 -7.35
C ARG A 646 23.74 20.59 -6.80
N LEU A 647 23.46 21.56 -5.94
CA LEU A 647 22.12 21.93 -5.50
C LEU A 647 21.58 23.09 -6.34
N THR A 648 20.35 22.98 -6.81
CA THR A 648 19.57 24.09 -7.39
C THR A 648 18.22 24.16 -6.68
N ALA A 649 17.99 25.21 -5.91
CA ALA A 649 16.87 25.37 -4.99
C ALA A 649 16.04 26.62 -5.30
N THR A 650 14.73 26.46 -5.31
CA THR A 650 13.71 27.51 -5.47
C THR A 650 12.60 27.27 -4.43
N PRO A 651 11.73 28.25 -4.13
CA PRO A 651 10.68 28.09 -3.12
C PRO A 651 9.66 26.98 -3.44
N GLY A 652 9.56 26.53 -4.70
CA GLY A 652 8.64 25.47 -5.12
C GLY A 652 9.31 24.11 -5.38
N SER A 653 10.64 24.08 -5.59
CA SER A 653 11.38 22.84 -5.84
C SER A 653 12.87 22.97 -5.62
N THR A 654 13.49 21.88 -5.20
CA THR A 654 14.94 21.75 -4.98
C THR A 654 15.45 20.48 -5.66
N HIS A 655 16.62 20.56 -6.28
CA HIS A 655 17.26 19.46 -6.99
C HIS A 655 18.72 19.34 -6.54
N LEU A 656 19.09 18.21 -5.94
CA LEU A 656 20.47 17.85 -5.60
C LEU A 656 20.92 16.72 -6.52
N GLN A 657 22.02 16.92 -7.23
CA GLN A 657 22.51 15.98 -8.24
C GLN A 657 24.03 15.85 -8.22
N GLY A 658 24.50 14.64 -8.47
CA GLY A 658 25.92 14.31 -8.66
C GLY A 658 26.20 13.64 -10.00
N SER A 659 27.28 12.86 -10.07
CA SER A 659 27.60 12.05 -11.25
C SER A 659 26.64 10.87 -11.45
N ASP A 660 26.23 10.24 -10.34
CA ASP A 660 25.57 8.93 -10.33
C ASP A 660 24.25 8.91 -9.53
N PHE A 661 23.71 10.09 -9.18
CA PHE A 661 22.40 10.22 -8.51
C PHE A 661 21.71 11.55 -8.84
N SER A 662 20.38 11.56 -8.79
CA SER A 662 19.56 12.75 -9.01
C SER A 662 18.34 12.78 -8.07
N ASN A 663 18.41 13.58 -7.00
CA ASN A 663 17.34 13.73 -6.01
C ASN A 663 16.59 15.06 -6.19
N TYR A 664 15.34 14.97 -6.68
CA TYR A 664 14.44 16.11 -6.89
C TYR A 664 13.32 16.11 -5.85
N VAL A 665 13.02 17.28 -5.28
CA VAL A 665 11.88 17.50 -4.39
C VAL A 665 11.07 18.71 -4.83
N ALA A 666 9.75 18.64 -4.71
CA ALA A 666 8.86 19.76 -4.98
C ALA A 666 7.75 19.88 -3.92
N GLY A 667 7.36 21.12 -3.61
CA GLY A 667 6.25 21.46 -2.72
C GLY A 667 6.56 21.54 -1.22
N PHE A 668 7.58 20.82 -0.73
CA PHE A 668 7.97 20.80 0.68
C PHE A 668 8.23 22.20 1.26
N GLU A 669 7.57 22.56 2.37
CA GLU A 669 7.76 23.83 3.07
C GLU A 669 9.18 24.01 3.62
N GLN A 670 9.87 22.93 3.97
CA GLN A 670 11.27 22.99 4.41
C GLN A 670 12.15 21.97 3.69
N VAL A 671 13.23 22.45 3.05
CA VAL A 671 14.25 21.60 2.44
C VAL A 671 15.60 21.86 3.09
N ASN A 672 16.16 20.83 3.72
CA ASN A 672 17.48 20.84 4.35
C ASN A 672 18.45 20.04 3.47
N SER A 673 19.46 20.69 2.90
CA SER A 673 20.47 20.06 2.04
C SER A 673 21.84 20.06 2.73
N TYR A 674 22.52 18.91 2.71
CA TYR A 674 23.80 18.71 3.38
C TYR A 674 24.86 18.28 2.36
N ALA A 675 25.91 19.08 2.26
CA ALA A 675 27.22 18.73 1.73
C ALA A 675 28.11 18.36 2.93
N SER A 676 28.52 17.10 3.02
CA SER A 676 29.09 16.48 4.23
C SER A 676 29.89 15.20 3.98
N ALA A 677 29.66 14.51 2.86
CA ALA A 677 30.45 13.39 2.36
C ALA A 677 31.66 13.87 1.53
N GLY A 678 31.59 15.09 0.99
CA GLY A 678 32.71 15.90 0.53
C GLY A 678 32.89 15.92 -0.98
N GLY A 679 33.37 17.05 -1.49
CA GLY A 679 33.50 17.35 -2.91
C GLY A 679 33.98 18.79 -3.07
N HIS A 680 33.60 19.43 -4.17
CA HIS A 680 33.57 20.88 -4.30
C HIS A 680 32.16 21.34 -4.65
N ASP A 681 31.34 21.52 -3.62
CA ASP A 681 29.89 21.50 -3.74
C ASP A 681 29.29 22.91 -3.97
N LEU A 682 28.36 22.99 -4.92
CA LEU A 682 27.75 24.24 -5.36
C LEU A 682 26.25 24.29 -5.08
N ALA A 683 25.82 25.23 -4.24
CA ALA A 683 24.42 25.59 -4.07
C ALA A 683 24.03 26.84 -4.88
N LEU A 684 22.98 26.73 -5.69
CA LEU A 684 22.30 27.84 -6.36
C LEU A 684 20.91 28.00 -5.73
N ILE A 685 20.63 29.15 -5.11
CA ILE A 685 19.41 29.40 -4.34
C ILE A 685 18.69 30.62 -4.92
N TYR A 686 17.41 30.49 -5.27
CA TYR A 686 16.60 31.55 -5.87
C TYR A 686 15.44 31.97 -4.95
N ASP A 687 15.07 33.25 -5.04
CA ASP A 687 14.00 33.92 -4.29
C ASP A 687 12.56 33.56 -4.74
N SER A 688 11.61 34.10 -3.99
CA SER A 688 10.18 34.10 -4.26
C SER A 688 9.73 35.47 -4.84
N ASN A 689 8.42 35.70 -4.95
CA ASN A 689 7.85 37.00 -5.37
C ASN A 689 7.47 37.89 -4.17
N GLY A 690 8.02 37.62 -2.98
CA GLY A 690 7.75 38.35 -1.75
C GLY A 690 9.05 38.59 -0.97
N ASP A 691 8.98 39.44 0.06
CA ASP A 691 10.15 39.86 0.82
C ASP A 691 10.87 38.67 1.49
N ASP A 692 12.05 38.32 0.95
CA ASP A 692 12.82 37.16 1.39
C ASP A 692 14.10 37.54 2.14
N ARG A 693 14.50 36.67 3.07
CA ARG A 693 15.69 36.85 3.91
C ARG A 693 16.71 35.76 3.64
N PHE A 694 17.85 36.14 3.07
CA PHE A 694 19.02 35.27 2.97
C PHE A 694 19.96 35.49 4.17
N THR A 695 20.54 34.41 4.69
CA THR A 695 21.52 34.46 5.79
C THR A 695 22.54 33.35 5.61
N ALA A 696 23.83 33.69 5.59
CA ALA A 696 24.92 32.75 5.35
C ALA A 696 26.12 32.97 6.28
N SER A 697 26.68 31.88 6.79
CA SER A 697 27.92 31.79 7.56
C SER A 697 28.98 31.03 6.75
N ALA A 698 30.12 30.71 7.37
CA ALA A 698 31.15 29.87 6.75
C ALA A 698 30.70 28.43 6.44
N ILE A 699 29.68 27.90 7.15
CA ILE A 699 29.24 26.49 7.05
C ILE A 699 27.76 26.37 6.64
N THR A 700 26.91 27.34 6.97
CA THR A 700 25.46 27.25 6.73
C THR A 700 24.95 28.40 5.90
N ALA A 701 23.94 28.17 5.08
CA ALA A 701 23.13 29.23 4.50
C ALA A 701 21.65 28.88 4.55
N GLN A 702 20.80 29.91 4.59
CA GLN A 702 19.35 29.77 4.60
C GLN A 702 18.72 30.90 3.78
N LEU A 703 17.69 30.56 3.02
CA LEU A 703 16.75 31.50 2.41
C LEU A 703 15.36 31.21 2.98
N ALA A 704 14.74 32.22 3.58
CA ALA A 704 13.44 32.08 4.22
C ALA A 704 12.47 33.18 3.76
N GLY A 705 11.25 32.76 3.43
CA GLY A 705 10.10 33.61 3.14
C GLY A 705 8.88 33.22 3.96
N ASN A 706 7.69 33.67 3.57
CA ASN A 706 6.48 33.49 4.38
C ASN A 706 6.06 32.03 4.63
N ASN A 707 6.28 31.13 3.66
CA ASN A 707 5.82 29.73 3.70
C ASN A 707 6.90 28.73 3.24
N PHE A 708 8.18 29.13 3.18
CA PHE A 708 9.26 28.23 2.77
C PHE A 708 10.56 28.50 3.52
N LEU A 709 11.36 27.45 3.71
CA LEU A 709 12.73 27.50 4.20
C LEU A 709 13.62 26.58 3.37
N ILE A 710 14.54 27.17 2.62
CA ILE A 710 15.66 26.46 2.00
C ILE A 710 16.85 26.60 2.95
N TYR A 711 17.38 25.49 3.42
CA TYR A 711 18.55 25.43 4.30
C TYR A 711 19.64 24.58 3.65
N THR A 712 20.88 25.07 3.68
CA THR A 712 22.06 24.38 3.14
C THR A 712 23.17 24.35 4.18
N HIS A 713 23.87 23.23 4.30
CA HIS A 713 25.00 23.05 5.20
C HIS A 713 26.19 22.42 4.46
N GLY A 714 27.38 23.01 4.62
CA GLY A 714 28.68 22.46 4.23
C GLY A 714 29.13 22.70 2.78
N PHE A 715 28.31 23.34 1.94
CA PHE A 715 28.66 23.64 0.55
C PHE A 715 29.83 24.62 0.45
N ASP A 716 30.86 24.30 -0.34
CA ASP A 716 32.02 25.16 -0.60
C ASP A 716 31.60 26.49 -1.25
N GLN A 717 30.61 26.47 -2.14
CA GLN A 717 30.08 27.67 -2.79
C GLN A 717 28.56 27.76 -2.67
N VAL A 718 28.08 28.89 -2.14
CA VAL A 718 26.65 29.24 -2.11
C VAL A 718 26.40 30.52 -2.89
N ASN A 719 25.68 30.42 -4.00
CA ASN A 719 25.21 31.56 -4.77
C ASN A 719 23.71 31.76 -4.54
N SER A 720 23.30 32.93 -4.07
CA SER A 720 21.89 33.29 -3.92
C SER A 720 21.48 34.45 -4.82
N TYR A 721 20.30 34.36 -5.43
CA TYR A 721 19.79 35.31 -6.41
C TYR A 721 18.42 35.82 -5.99
N SER A 722 18.30 37.13 -5.80
CA SER A 722 17.04 37.89 -5.73
C SER A 722 16.73 38.38 -7.15
N ILE A 723 15.76 37.74 -7.82
CA ILE A 723 15.39 37.97 -9.23
C ILE A 723 13.88 37.83 -9.52
N ALA A 724 13.11 37.17 -8.66
CA ALA A 724 11.66 37.06 -8.76
C ALA A 724 10.94 38.23 -8.07
N GLY A 725 11.59 38.87 -7.10
CA GLY A 725 11.31 40.23 -6.64
C GLY A 725 10.59 40.31 -5.29
N GLY A 726 10.95 41.34 -4.53
CA GLY A 726 10.54 41.58 -3.16
C GLY A 726 11.39 42.72 -2.61
N VAL A 727 11.36 42.96 -1.30
CA VAL A 727 12.35 43.80 -0.61
C VAL A 727 13.33 42.88 0.14
N ASP A 728 14.24 42.30 -0.63
CA ASP A 728 15.05 41.17 -0.14
C ASP A 728 16.34 41.62 0.55
N VAL A 729 16.69 40.92 1.63
CA VAL A 729 17.85 41.26 2.47
C VAL A 729 18.78 40.07 2.67
N ALA A 730 20.06 40.26 2.34
CA ALA A 730 21.13 39.32 2.63
C ALA A 730 21.89 39.67 3.92
N HIS A 731 22.23 38.64 4.70
CA HIS A 731 23.11 38.73 5.88
C HIS A 731 24.28 37.74 5.74
N LEU A 732 25.50 38.23 5.63
CA LEU A 732 26.71 37.43 5.42
C LEU A 732 27.60 37.52 6.66
N TYR A 733 28.04 36.37 7.17
CA TYR A 733 28.92 36.26 8.35
C TYR A 733 30.26 35.65 7.96
N ASP A 734 31.30 36.14 8.63
CA ASP A 734 32.69 35.73 8.53
C ASP A 734 32.98 34.30 9.06
N SER A 735 34.24 33.93 8.97
CA SER A 735 34.92 32.79 9.55
C SER A 735 35.88 33.27 10.65
N SER A 736 36.75 32.40 11.15
CA SER A 736 37.85 32.77 12.05
C SER A 736 39.19 33.01 11.31
N GLY A 737 39.15 33.15 9.98
CA GLY A 737 40.29 33.41 9.11
C GLY A 737 40.29 34.86 8.61
N ASP A 738 41.19 35.20 7.69
CA ASP A 738 41.24 36.55 7.08
C ASP A 738 40.25 36.63 5.91
N ASP A 739 39.06 37.21 6.12
CA ASP A 739 37.99 37.20 5.13
C ASP A 739 37.94 38.44 4.22
N LEU A 740 37.44 38.25 3.00
CA LEU A 740 37.29 39.31 2.00
C LEU A 740 35.82 39.50 1.58
N PHE A 741 35.23 40.61 1.98
CA PHE A 741 33.94 41.10 1.50
C PHE A 741 34.12 42.06 0.31
N VAL A 742 33.37 41.86 -0.76
CA VAL A 742 33.33 42.75 -1.93
C VAL A 742 31.87 43.01 -2.28
N ALA A 743 31.45 44.27 -2.39
CA ALA A 743 30.07 44.61 -2.74
C ALA A 743 29.99 45.77 -3.73
N THR A 744 29.13 45.61 -4.74
CA THR A 744 28.72 46.64 -5.71
C THR A 744 27.21 46.87 -5.56
N PRO A 745 26.58 47.78 -6.33
CA PRO A 745 25.13 47.97 -6.28
C PRO A 745 24.29 46.76 -6.70
N THR A 746 24.88 45.77 -7.39
CA THR A 746 24.13 44.65 -8.01
C THR A 746 24.47 43.27 -7.45
N MET A 747 25.62 43.13 -6.78
CA MET A 747 26.07 41.87 -6.20
C MET A 747 26.98 42.11 -5.00
N ALA A 748 27.13 41.09 -4.17
CA ALA A 748 28.19 41.04 -3.19
C ALA A 748 28.75 39.61 -3.04
N GLN A 749 29.98 39.52 -2.57
CA GLN A 749 30.70 38.27 -2.35
C GLN A 749 31.43 38.34 -1.00
N LEU A 750 31.30 37.31 -0.17
CA LEU A 750 32.13 37.08 1.00
C LEU A 750 32.95 35.81 0.75
N THR A 751 34.27 35.98 0.70
CA THR A 751 35.24 34.91 0.44
C THR A 751 35.97 34.59 1.74
N ARG A 752 36.01 33.31 2.08
CA ARG A 752 36.62 32.76 3.30
C ARG A 752 37.60 31.66 2.95
N ASP A 753 38.41 31.21 3.91
CA ASP A 753 39.45 30.18 3.71
C ASP A 753 38.95 28.90 3.00
N THR A 754 37.74 28.45 3.33
CA THR A 754 37.16 27.18 2.82
C THR A 754 35.78 27.34 2.18
N SER A 755 35.22 28.55 2.08
CA SER A 755 33.91 28.74 1.46
C SER A 755 33.69 30.13 0.87
N LEU A 756 32.85 30.20 -0.16
CA LEU A 756 32.47 31.41 -0.87
C LEU A 756 30.96 31.58 -0.81
N THR A 757 30.50 32.76 -0.39
CA THR A 757 29.10 33.16 -0.53
C THR A 757 28.99 34.29 -1.54
N TYR A 758 28.17 34.11 -2.57
CA TYR A 758 27.84 35.12 -3.57
C TYR A 758 26.35 35.46 -3.47
N VAL A 759 26.00 36.74 -3.52
CA VAL A 759 24.62 37.22 -3.54
C VAL A 759 24.42 38.23 -4.67
N GLN A 760 23.30 38.17 -5.36
CA GLN A 760 22.97 39.07 -6.47
C GLN A 760 21.52 39.55 -6.40
N GLY A 761 21.29 40.82 -6.74
CA GLY A 761 19.95 41.42 -6.82
C GLY A 761 19.34 41.95 -5.51
N TYR A 762 19.90 41.55 -4.36
CA TYR A 762 19.47 42.01 -3.03
C TYR A 762 19.60 43.53 -2.87
N GLY A 763 18.48 44.21 -2.57
CA GLY A 763 18.47 45.65 -2.31
C GLY A 763 19.22 46.06 -1.03
N GLN A 764 19.41 45.12 -0.09
CA GLN A 764 20.29 45.32 1.06
C GLN A 764 21.18 44.10 1.32
N VAL A 765 22.49 44.34 1.44
CA VAL A 765 23.48 43.35 1.88
C VAL A 765 24.17 43.82 3.15
N ASN A 766 24.05 43.03 4.22
CA ASN A 766 24.74 43.26 5.48
C ASN A 766 25.83 42.20 5.67
N SER A 767 27.09 42.61 5.76
CA SER A 767 28.21 41.72 6.08
C SER A 767 28.77 42.01 7.47
N TYR A 768 29.09 40.96 8.22
CA TYR A 768 29.56 41.02 9.59
C TYR A 768 30.88 40.26 9.73
N ALA A 769 31.91 40.96 10.22
CA ALA A 769 33.12 40.40 10.79
C ALA A 769 32.97 40.38 12.33
N THR A 770 32.93 39.18 12.90
CA THR A 770 32.50 38.87 14.26
C THR A 770 33.15 37.62 14.89
N ALA A 771 33.61 36.67 14.09
CA ALA A 771 34.36 35.48 14.49
C ALA A 771 35.88 35.73 14.49
N GLY A 772 36.34 36.75 13.76
CA GLY A 772 37.64 37.40 13.92
C GLY A 772 38.70 36.90 12.94
N GLY A 773 39.55 37.83 12.52
CA GLY A 773 40.59 37.66 11.52
C GLY A 773 41.35 38.97 11.38
N ASN A 774 41.88 39.25 10.20
CA ASN A 774 42.22 40.60 9.75
C ASN A 774 41.39 40.92 8.49
N ASP A 775 40.14 41.29 8.71
CA ASP A 775 39.10 41.23 7.69
C ASP A 775 39.06 42.48 6.81
N THR A 776 38.87 42.28 5.50
CA THR A 776 38.82 43.37 4.51
C THR A 776 37.48 43.44 3.79
N ALA A 777 36.87 44.62 3.78
CA ALA A 777 35.74 44.96 2.93
C ALA A 777 36.14 45.91 1.78
N SER A 778 35.55 45.72 0.60
CA SER A 778 35.68 46.60 -0.57
C SER A 778 34.30 46.95 -1.13
N LEU A 779 33.88 48.21 -0.97
CA LEU A 779 32.56 48.69 -1.37
C LEU A 779 32.67 49.60 -2.62
N TYR A 780 31.74 49.44 -3.56
CA TYR A 780 31.71 50.17 -4.83
C TYR A 780 30.37 50.86 -5.05
N ASP A 781 30.45 52.03 -5.67
CA ASP A 781 29.37 52.93 -6.04
C ASP A 781 28.52 52.46 -7.24
N SER A 782 27.43 53.21 -7.45
CA SER A 782 26.57 53.24 -8.62
C SER A 782 26.92 54.43 -9.54
N SER A 783 26.16 54.63 -10.62
CA SER A 783 26.34 55.77 -11.53
C SER A 783 25.45 56.98 -11.16
N GLU A 784 25.00 57.06 -9.92
CA GLU A 784 24.12 58.09 -9.36
C GLU A 784 24.73 58.61 -8.05
N ASP A 785 24.27 59.75 -7.53
CA ASP A 785 24.80 60.36 -6.29
C ASP A 785 24.72 59.40 -5.07
N ASP A 786 25.87 58.88 -4.64
CA ASP A 786 25.99 57.91 -3.56
C ASP A 786 26.49 58.52 -2.24
N ARG A 787 26.12 57.86 -1.14
CA ARG A 787 26.50 58.29 0.21
C ARG A 787 27.20 57.20 0.98
N LEU A 788 28.39 57.52 1.47
CA LEU A 788 29.13 56.70 2.42
C LEU A 788 29.12 57.32 3.83
N THR A 789 28.88 56.49 4.84
CA THR A 789 29.08 56.85 6.26
C THR A 789 29.92 55.75 6.93
N ALA A 790 31.11 56.10 7.38
CA ALA A 790 32.05 55.22 8.07
C ALA A 790 32.27 55.66 9.51
N THR A 791 32.29 54.68 10.40
CA THR A 791 32.68 54.78 11.81
C THR A 791 33.82 53.78 12.07
N PRO A 792 34.44 53.77 13.26
CA PRO A 792 35.41 52.74 13.62
C PRO A 792 34.85 51.31 13.70
N ARG A 793 33.52 51.13 13.70
CA ARG A 793 32.87 49.81 13.85
C ARG A 793 32.09 49.35 12.62
N SER A 794 31.62 50.27 11.78
CA SER A 794 30.87 49.93 10.57
C SER A 794 30.95 51.01 9.49
N VAL A 795 30.80 50.56 8.25
CA VAL A 795 30.73 51.39 7.05
C VAL A 795 29.46 51.05 6.29
N GLN A 796 28.73 52.09 5.93
CA GLN A 796 27.52 52.04 5.11
C GLN A 796 27.79 52.77 3.80
N LEU A 797 27.58 52.11 2.66
CA LEU A 797 27.50 52.74 1.34
C LEU A 797 26.08 52.52 0.80
N SER A 798 25.40 53.58 0.39
CA SER A 798 24.01 53.53 -0.04
C SER A 798 23.72 54.51 -1.18
N GLY A 799 22.95 54.03 -2.16
CA GLY A 799 22.40 54.80 -3.26
C GLY A 799 20.88 54.75 -3.30
N THR A 800 20.32 54.94 -4.49
CA THR A 800 18.85 54.95 -4.70
C THR A 800 18.21 53.58 -4.44
N ASP A 801 18.81 52.51 -4.99
CA ASP A 801 18.23 51.16 -5.02
C ASP A 801 19.08 50.10 -4.28
N PHE A 802 20.17 50.49 -3.60
CA PHE A 802 21.05 49.55 -2.89
C PHE A 802 21.56 50.08 -1.55
N LEU A 803 21.79 49.15 -0.62
CA LEU A 803 22.39 49.40 0.69
C LEU A 803 23.43 48.31 1.02
N ASN A 804 24.71 48.67 0.95
CA ASN A 804 25.83 47.81 1.32
C ASN A 804 26.37 48.21 2.70
N TYR A 805 26.33 47.28 3.66
CA TYR A 805 26.68 47.54 5.05
C TYR A 805 27.74 46.54 5.54
N ALA A 806 28.93 47.03 5.89
CA ALA A 806 30.04 46.24 6.43
C ALA A 806 30.26 46.59 7.91
N THR A 807 30.23 45.61 8.81
CA THR A 807 30.44 45.80 10.26
C THR A 807 31.57 44.94 10.78
N GLY A 808 32.45 45.50 11.60
CA GLY A 808 33.51 44.79 12.33
C GLY A 808 34.83 44.59 11.58
N PHE A 809 34.86 44.84 10.26
CA PHE A 809 36.05 44.67 9.42
C PHE A 809 37.19 45.61 9.83
N ASP A 810 38.40 45.07 10.01
CA ASP A 810 39.61 45.84 10.33
C ASP A 810 39.96 46.88 9.25
N ARG A 811 39.66 46.55 7.98
CA ARG A 811 39.92 47.39 6.82
C ARG A 811 38.70 47.50 5.93
N VAL A 812 38.21 48.72 5.71
CA VAL A 812 37.21 49.00 4.66
C VAL A 812 37.80 49.95 3.63
N ASN A 813 37.83 49.50 2.38
CA ASN A 813 38.11 50.33 1.21
C ASN A 813 36.78 50.64 0.52
N SER A 814 36.58 51.88 0.06
CA SER A 814 35.37 52.27 -0.64
C SER A 814 35.68 53.20 -1.81
N TYR A 815 34.92 53.02 -2.89
CA TYR A 815 35.30 53.51 -4.21
C TYR A 815 34.11 54.17 -4.91
N ALA A 816 34.27 55.44 -5.25
CA ALA A 816 33.36 56.24 -6.07
C ALA A 816 33.94 56.40 -7.50
N ASN A 817 33.95 55.34 -8.32
CA ASN A 817 34.59 55.35 -9.65
C ASN A 817 33.59 55.30 -10.82
N SER A 818 32.30 55.16 -10.55
CA SER A 818 31.21 54.89 -11.50
C SER A 818 30.44 56.17 -11.85
N GLY A 819 30.57 57.20 -11.01
CA GLY A 819 30.23 58.60 -11.29
C GLY A 819 28.92 59.04 -10.63
N GLY A 820 28.89 60.28 -10.17
CA GLY A 820 27.81 60.87 -9.39
C GLY A 820 28.31 62.20 -8.81
N PHE A 821 27.69 62.66 -7.73
CA PHE A 821 28.32 63.54 -6.76
C PHE A 821 28.36 62.84 -5.40
N ASP A 822 29.48 62.20 -5.10
CA ASP A 822 29.55 61.20 -4.05
C ASP A 822 30.08 61.79 -2.73
N VAL A 823 29.38 61.48 -1.64
CA VAL A 823 29.65 62.07 -0.32
C VAL A 823 30.07 61.01 0.69
N ALA A 824 31.34 61.03 1.08
CA ALA A 824 31.87 60.28 2.21
C ALA A 824 31.79 61.08 3.52
N ILE A 825 31.42 60.41 4.59
CA ILE A 825 31.50 60.90 5.97
C ILE A 825 32.29 59.89 6.80
N LEU A 826 33.35 60.35 7.48
CA LEU A 826 34.24 59.52 8.27
C LEU A 826 34.24 60.01 9.72
N TYR A 827 34.03 59.11 10.69
CA TYR A 827 34.07 59.39 12.13
C TYR A 827 35.25 58.72 12.81
N ASP A 828 35.81 59.42 13.79
CA ASP A 828 36.88 58.98 14.69
C ASP A 828 36.42 57.97 15.76
N SER A 829 37.41 57.48 16.49
CA SER A 829 37.30 56.67 17.70
C SER A 829 37.57 57.52 18.95
N GLY A 830 37.53 56.88 20.14
CA GLY A 830 37.89 57.54 21.40
C GLY A 830 39.40 57.49 21.73
N GLY A 831 40.26 57.34 20.73
CA GLY A 831 41.72 57.32 20.85
C GLY A 831 42.39 58.11 19.73
N ASP A 832 43.72 58.25 19.79
CA ASP A 832 44.48 59.08 18.85
C ASP A 832 44.38 58.56 17.40
N ASP A 833 43.68 59.29 16.53
CA ASP A 833 43.43 58.90 15.14
C ASP A 833 44.18 59.77 14.12
N SER A 834 44.31 59.25 12.90
CA SER A 834 45.01 59.93 11.81
C SER A 834 44.23 59.94 10.50
N LEU A 835 43.97 61.16 10.00
CA LEU A 835 43.44 61.44 8.68
C LEU A 835 44.57 61.78 7.70
N THR A 836 44.64 61.11 6.56
CA THR A 836 45.42 61.56 5.40
C THR A 836 44.50 61.68 4.20
N ALA A 837 44.35 62.89 3.66
CA ALA A 837 43.49 63.18 2.52
C ALA A 837 44.24 63.91 1.39
N THR A 838 43.83 63.62 0.16
CA THR A 838 44.30 64.20 -1.09
C THR A 838 43.10 64.66 -1.92
N HIS A 839 43.33 65.29 -3.07
CA HIS A 839 42.25 65.62 -4.02
C HIS A 839 41.46 64.40 -4.56
N ASN A 840 41.91 63.16 -4.38
CA ASN A 840 41.28 61.95 -4.96
C ASN A 840 41.09 60.79 -3.97
N SER A 841 41.53 60.91 -2.72
CA SER A 841 41.30 59.87 -1.70
C SER A 841 41.56 60.38 -0.30
N ALA A 842 40.83 59.83 0.67
CA ALA A 842 41.09 60.02 2.09
C ALA A 842 41.19 58.68 2.83
N GLN A 843 41.99 58.67 3.88
CA GLN A 843 42.15 57.56 4.81
C GLN A 843 41.97 58.10 6.22
N LEU A 844 41.04 57.55 7.00
CA LEU A 844 40.98 57.71 8.44
C LEU A 844 41.31 56.37 9.09
N SER A 845 42.29 56.35 9.98
CA SER A 845 42.76 55.12 10.62
C SER A 845 43.18 55.35 12.06
N GLY A 846 42.93 54.35 12.89
CA GLY A 846 43.19 54.35 14.31
C GLY A 846 43.57 52.98 14.86
N THR A 847 43.35 52.77 16.15
CA THR A 847 43.52 51.44 16.75
C THR A 847 42.37 50.52 16.31
N ASN A 848 42.71 49.43 15.62
CA ASN A 848 41.78 48.39 15.13
C ASN A 848 40.70 48.88 14.13
N PHE A 849 40.95 49.95 13.38
CA PHE A 849 40.14 50.28 12.21
C PHE A 849 40.94 51.05 11.14
N PHE A 850 40.61 50.80 9.88
CA PHE A 850 41.15 51.49 8.71
C PHE A 850 40.02 51.74 7.72
N ASN A 851 39.64 53.01 7.54
CA ASN A 851 38.62 53.45 6.58
C ASN A 851 39.28 54.25 5.45
N TYR A 852 39.27 53.71 4.22
CA TYR A 852 39.80 54.36 3.03
C TYR A 852 38.70 54.62 2.00
N VAL A 853 38.63 55.85 1.52
CA VAL A 853 37.70 56.30 0.48
C VAL A 853 38.46 56.88 -0.70
N LYS A 854 38.02 56.60 -1.92
CA LYS A 854 38.65 57.07 -3.15
C LYS A 854 37.61 57.61 -4.13
N ALA A 855 37.98 58.72 -4.79
CA ALA A 855 37.25 59.41 -5.85
C ALA A 855 35.90 60.06 -5.48
N PHE A 856 35.53 60.09 -4.19
CA PHE A 856 34.39 60.87 -3.69
C PHE A 856 34.64 62.39 -3.85
N GLU A 857 33.72 63.13 -4.48
CA GLU A 857 33.79 64.58 -4.64
C GLU A 857 33.79 65.33 -3.29
N GLN A 858 33.15 64.77 -2.26
CA GLN A 858 33.14 65.37 -0.93
C GLN A 858 33.46 64.35 0.17
N VAL A 859 34.53 64.60 0.93
CA VAL A 859 34.88 63.85 2.14
C VAL A 859 34.74 64.76 3.37
N ASN A 860 33.90 64.37 4.32
CA ASN A 860 33.72 65.06 5.60
C ASN A 860 34.20 64.18 6.76
N THR A 861 35.32 64.53 7.36
CA THR A 861 35.90 63.80 8.49
C THR A 861 35.69 64.54 9.81
N TYR A 862 35.30 63.81 10.84
CA TYR A 862 34.95 64.32 12.16
C TYR A 862 35.83 63.68 13.23
N ALA A 863 36.63 64.49 13.94
CA ALA A 863 37.37 64.12 15.15
C ALA A 863 36.61 64.66 16.39
N THR A 864 35.67 63.87 16.91
CA THR A 864 34.66 64.28 17.90
C THR A 864 34.42 63.31 19.06
N ALA A 865 34.88 62.07 18.95
CA ALA A 865 34.84 61.07 20.02
C ALA A 865 36.05 61.18 20.98
N GLY A 866 37.15 61.80 20.51
CA GLY A 866 38.22 62.36 21.33
C GLY A 866 39.49 61.51 21.35
N GLY A 867 40.62 62.19 21.50
CA GLY A 867 41.96 61.65 21.35
C GLY A 867 42.93 62.83 21.20
N TYR A 868 44.11 62.59 20.65
CA TYR A 868 44.93 63.63 20.03
C TYR A 868 44.98 63.40 18.52
N ASP A 869 44.06 64.02 17.79
CA ASP A 869 43.81 63.64 16.40
C ASP A 869 44.63 64.45 15.42
N THR A 870 45.16 63.75 14.40
CA THR A 870 46.06 64.31 13.39
C THR A 870 45.45 64.29 12.00
N ALA A 871 45.64 65.35 11.21
CA ALA A 871 45.16 65.44 9.84
C ALA A 871 46.25 65.96 8.88
N VAL A 872 46.39 65.32 7.72
CA VAL A 872 47.19 65.79 6.60
C VAL A 872 46.27 65.96 5.39
N LEU A 873 46.10 67.19 4.90
CA LEU A 873 45.30 67.52 3.72
C LEU A 873 46.22 67.96 2.57
N SER A 874 46.15 67.32 1.40
CA SER A 874 47.00 67.64 0.24
C SER A 874 46.16 68.08 -0.95
N GLY A 875 46.58 69.17 -1.59
CA GLY A 875 45.96 69.74 -2.77
C GLY A 875 46.02 68.86 -4.03
N SER A 876 45.45 69.41 -5.09
CA SER A 876 45.61 69.02 -6.47
C SER A 876 46.88 69.65 -7.08
N THR A 877 46.98 69.67 -8.41
CA THR A 877 47.95 70.48 -9.16
C THR A 877 47.28 71.66 -9.90
N GLY A 878 46.03 71.96 -9.51
CA GLY A 878 45.26 73.12 -9.93
C GLY A 878 45.10 74.11 -8.77
N ASN A 879 44.26 75.13 -8.95
CA ASN A 879 44.09 76.17 -7.94
C ASN A 879 43.21 75.70 -6.79
N ASP A 880 43.78 75.57 -5.59
CA ASP A 880 43.07 75.10 -4.42
C ASP A 880 42.83 76.21 -3.36
N SER A 881 41.80 76.03 -2.54
CA SER A 881 41.45 76.96 -1.45
C SER A 881 41.40 76.23 -0.12
N LEU A 882 42.17 76.72 0.85
CA LEU A 882 42.13 76.29 2.24
C LEU A 882 41.37 77.34 3.07
N ILE A 883 40.43 76.90 3.89
CA ILE A 883 39.75 77.72 4.89
C ILE A 883 39.85 77.00 6.24
N SER A 884 40.58 77.59 7.19
CA SER A 884 40.64 77.08 8.57
C SER A 884 39.98 78.05 9.54
N ARG A 885 39.00 77.55 10.30
CA ARG A 885 38.31 78.25 11.40
C ARG A 885 38.50 77.50 12.71
N GLN A 886 38.13 78.12 13.83
CA GLN A 886 38.29 77.59 15.20
C GLN A 886 38.06 76.08 15.35
N SER A 887 36.98 75.55 14.77
CA SER A 887 36.58 74.15 14.89
C SER A 887 36.85 73.27 13.67
N TYR A 888 37.09 73.80 12.47
CA TYR A 888 37.23 72.99 11.25
C TYR A 888 38.22 73.58 10.26
N THR A 889 38.75 72.72 9.39
CA THR A 889 39.49 73.14 8.19
C THR A 889 38.90 72.47 6.95
N GLN A 890 38.80 73.21 5.87
CA GLN A 890 38.32 72.75 4.57
C GLN A 890 39.39 73.04 3.52
N LEU A 891 39.77 72.02 2.73
CA LEU A 891 40.62 72.15 1.54
C LEU A 891 39.80 71.71 0.33
N SER A 892 39.62 72.59 -0.65
CA SER A 892 38.79 72.32 -1.84
C SER A 892 39.39 72.91 -3.10
N GLY A 893 39.24 72.18 -4.20
CA GLY A 893 39.64 72.59 -5.55
C GLY A 893 38.62 72.12 -6.59
N PRO A 894 38.94 72.16 -7.90
CA PRO A 894 38.06 71.67 -8.94
C PRO A 894 37.75 70.18 -8.76
N GLY A 895 36.48 69.85 -8.50
CA GLY A 895 36.00 68.47 -8.38
C GLY A 895 36.25 67.80 -7.02
N TYR A 896 36.74 68.50 -5.99
CA TYR A 896 36.91 67.87 -4.66
C TYR A 896 36.76 68.85 -3.48
N LEU A 897 36.27 68.32 -2.35
CA LEU A 897 36.18 69.01 -1.06
C LEU A 897 36.55 68.05 0.08
N ASN A 898 37.68 68.31 0.74
CA ASN A 898 38.06 67.66 2.00
C ASN A 898 37.73 68.58 3.18
N TYR A 899 36.86 68.13 4.07
CA TYR A 899 36.46 68.83 5.29
C TYR A 899 36.91 68.03 6.51
N ALA A 900 37.58 68.69 7.46
CA ALA A 900 38.11 68.10 8.68
C ALA A 900 37.66 68.91 9.90
N LEU A 901 36.74 68.37 10.70
CA LEU A 901 36.30 68.95 11.97
C LEU A 901 37.18 68.46 13.12
N ALA A 902 37.58 69.40 13.97
CA ALA A 902 38.06 69.24 15.33
C ALA A 902 39.40 68.52 15.59
N PHE A 903 40.17 68.16 14.57
CA PHE A 903 41.56 67.70 14.73
C PHE A 903 42.46 68.66 15.53
N GLU A 904 43.29 68.12 16.42
CA GLU A 904 44.24 68.86 17.27
C GLU A 904 45.46 69.38 16.49
N LEU A 905 45.94 68.60 15.52
CA LEU A 905 47.04 68.97 14.63
C LEU A 905 46.65 68.72 13.18
N LEU A 906 46.61 69.78 12.38
CA LEU A 906 46.34 69.68 10.95
C LEU A 906 47.47 70.31 10.13
N VAL A 907 47.95 69.58 9.13
CA VAL A 907 48.90 70.06 8.12
C VAL A 907 48.19 70.05 6.76
N ALA A 908 48.15 71.20 6.10
CA ALA A 908 47.59 71.35 4.76
C ALA A 908 48.70 71.76 3.77
N SER A 909 48.71 71.15 2.59
CA SER A 909 49.64 71.49 1.50
C SER A 909 48.88 71.92 0.26
N GLY A 910 49.32 73.01 -0.38
CA GLY A 910 48.70 73.54 -1.60
C GLY A 910 48.81 72.62 -2.83
N GLY A 911 49.78 71.69 -2.87
CA GLY A 911 49.96 70.75 -3.99
C GLY A 911 50.52 71.37 -5.28
N GLY A 912 50.11 72.60 -5.60
CA GLY A 912 50.72 73.50 -6.58
C GLY A 912 49.72 74.05 -7.57
N GLY A 913 49.61 75.38 -7.67
CA GLY A 913 48.68 76.06 -8.55
C GLY A 913 48.72 77.57 -8.35
N SER A 914 47.59 78.15 -7.97
CA SER A 914 47.43 79.54 -7.50
C SER A 914 46.50 79.50 -6.30
N ASP A 915 47.04 78.92 -5.24
CA ASP A 915 46.38 78.35 -4.10
C ASP A 915 46.34 79.37 -2.96
N VAL A 916 45.20 79.43 -2.27
CA VAL A 916 44.91 80.46 -1.27
C VAL A 916 44.50 79.84 0.05
N ALA A 917 45.29 80.06 1.10
CA ALA A 917 44.92 79.70 2.46
C ALA A 917 44.32 80.88 3.23
N ASN A 918 43.21 80.66 3.91
CA ASN A 918 42.56 81.61 4.80
C ASN A 918 42.57 81.03 6.22
N LEU A 919 43.45 81.54 7.07
CA LEU A 919 43.65 81.08 8.44
C LEU A 919 43.00 82.08 9.39
N TYR A 920 41.88 81.69 9.99
CA TYR A 920 41.17 82.50 10.98
C TYR A 920 41.62 82.16 12.40
N ASP A 921 41.70 83.20 13.21
CA ASP A 921 41.87 83.15 14.66
C ASP A 921 40.70 82.45 15.39
N ALA A 922 40.83 82.35 16.70
CA ALA A 922 39.85 81.85 17.65
C ALA A 922 39.77 82.81 18.86
N ALA A 923 38.89 82.52 19.82
CA ALA A 923 38.82 83.30 21.04
C ALA A 923 40.00 82.95 21.98
N GLY A 924 40.88 83.93 22.21
CA GLY A 924 42.05 83.81 23.07
C GLY A 924 43.30 84.37 22.39
N ASP A 925 44.46 84.24 23.01
CA ASP A 925 45.73 84.71 22.42
C ASP A 925 46.27 83.65 21.45
N ASP A 926 46.17 83.89 20.15
CA ASP A 926 46.68 83.01 19.10
C ASP A 926 48.07 83.46 18.59
N GLN A 927 48.83 82.53 18.00
CA GLN A 927 50.13 82.81 17.40
C GLN A 927 50.22 82.26 15.98
N LEU A 928 50.55 83.11 15.00
CA LEU A 928 50.95 82.69 13.66
C LEU A 928 52.46 82.82 13.48
N ILE A 929 53.13 81.74 13.08
CA ILE A 929 54.55 81.72 12.72
C ILE A 929 54.67 81.43 11.23
N ALA A 930 55.19 82.38 10.46
CA ALA A 930 55.40 82.28 9.02
C ALA A 930 56.90 82.15 8.69
N SER A 931 57.30 81.06 8.03
CA SER A 931 58.69 80.76 7.69
C SER A 931 58.80 79.79 6.50
N GLY A 932 59.68 80.09 5.54
CA GLY A 932 59.83 79.34 4.29
C GLY A 932 58.50 79.28 3.52
N SER A 933 58.11 78.07 3.12
CA SER A 933 56.83 77.80 2.44
C SER A 933 55.64 77.63 3.39
N ALA A 934 55.81 77.77 4.71
CA ALA A 934 54.78 77.41 5.70
C ALA A 934 54.33 78.58 6.60
N ALA A 935 53.05 78.56 6.98
CA ALA A 935 52.46 79.36 8.05
C ALA A 935 51.78 78.45 9.07
N ASN A 936 52.24 78.46 10.32
CA ASN A 936 51.73 77.63 11.40
C ASN A 936 50.92 78.50 12.38
N LEU A 937 49.61 78.28 12.43
CA LEU A 937 48.68 78.91 13.37
C LEU A 937 48.50 78.00 14.59
N VAL A 938 49.01 78.44 15.73
CA VAL A 938 48.76 77.84 17.04
C VAL A 938 47.68 78.64 17.74
N ARG A 939 46.54 78.00 18.04
CA ARG A 939 45.41 78.64 18.72
C ARG A 939 45.54 78.56 20.24
N ALA A 940 44.86 79.45 20.95
CA ALA A 940 44.78 79.47 22.41
C ALA A 940 44.26 78.15 23.03
N SER A 941 43.47 77.37 22.27
CA SER A 941 43.02 76.03 22.66
C SER A 941 44.10 74.93 22.55
N GLY A 942 45.31 75.27 22.06
CA GLY A 942 46.40 74.34 21.77
C GLY A 942 46.34 73.71 20.37
N ARG A 943 45.22 73.83 19.65
CA ARG A 943 45.07 73.32 18.28
C ARG A 943 46.00 74.01 17.29
N ARG A 944 46.55 73.26 16.34
CA ARG A 944 47.56 73.73 15.39
C ARG A 944 47.15 73.47 13.96
N VAL A 945 47.32 74.48 13.11
CA VAL A 945 47.07 74.39 11.67
C VAL A 945 48.28 74.93 10.92
N GLU A 946 48.99 74.05 10.22
CA GLU A 946 50.08 74.43 9.32
C GLU A 946 49.58 74.45 7.88
N ALA A 947 49.67 75.61 7.21
CA ALA A 947 49.43 75.74 5.78
C ALA A 947 50.77 75.89 5.06
N ASN A 948 51.09 74.95 4.17
CA ASN A 948 52.37 74.84 3.49
C ASN A 948 52.19 74.90 1.96
N ALA A 949 53.14 75.50 1.25
CA ALA A 949 53.18 75.59 -0.21
C ALA A 949 51.96 76.27 -0.88
N PHE A 950 51.24 77.14 -0.16
CA PHE A 950 50.24 78.05 -0.74
C PHE A 950 50.90 79.34 -1.23
N GLN A 951 50.48 79.87 -2.37
CA GLN A 951 51.08 81.06 -3.00
C GLN A 951 50.56 82.34 -2.35
N SER A 952 49.37 82.30 -1.75
CA SER A 952 48.82 83.35 -0.89
C SER A 952 48.28 82.78 0.42
N ILE A 953 48.64 83.40 1.55
CA ILE A 953 48.11 83.06 2.87
C ILE A 953 47.53 84.33 3.52
N ASN A 954 46.26 84.26 3.91
CA ASN A 954 45.50 85.33 4.56
C ASN A 954 45.32 84.98 6.04
N ALA A 955 46.01 85.68 6.93
CA ALA A 955 45.86 85.58 8.38
C ALA A 955 44.79 86.57 8.88
N ILE A 956 43.70 86.07 9.44
CA ILE A 956 42.50 86.87 9.74
C ILE A 956 42.24 86.82 11.25
N ALA A 957 42.54 87.93 11.94
CA ALA A 957 42.16 88.18 13.32
C ALA A 957 40.78 88.84 13.36
N SER A 958 39.81 88.16 13.96
CA SER A 958 38.38 88.48 13.94
C SER A 958 37.63 88.07 15.21
N SER A 959 38.27 87.34 16.12
CA SER A 959 37.66 86.67 17.28
C SER A 959 38.11 87.26 18.62
N GLY A 960 39.03 88.24 18.61
CA GLY A 960 39.59 88.90 19.79
C GLY A 960 40.90 88.26 20.27
N GLY A 961 41.39 88.70 21.43
CA GLY A 961 42.68 88.25 22.00
C GLY A 961 43.87 89.13 21.61
N SER A 962 45.04 88.83 22.18
CA SER A 962 46.32 89.49 21.91
C SER A 962 47.16 88.69 20.91
N ASN A 963 46.63 88.57 19.69
CA ASN A 963 47.20 87.69 18.66
C ASN A 963 48.59 88.15 18.19
N THR A 964 49.50 87.20 18.00
CA THR A 964 50.91 87.46 17.66
C THR A 964 51.28 86.89 16.29
N LEU A 965 52.08 87.65 15.53
CA LEU A 965 52.52 87.31 14.19
C LEU A 965 54.04 87.40 14.11
N GLN A 966 54.69 86.25 13.95
CA GLN A 966 56.14 86.16 13.73
C GLN A 966 56.42 85.81 12.27
N VAL A 967 57.23 86.61 11.57
CA VAL A 967 57.53 86.42 10.14
C VAL A 967 59.04 86.35 9.91
N SER A 968 59.50 85.25 9.32
CA SER A 968 60.89 85.05 8.87
C SER A 968 61.01 85.27 7.35
N MET A 969 62.06 84.76 6.69
CA MET A 969 62.04 84.67 5.23
C MET A 969 60.90 83.73 4.82
N ILE A 970 60.06 84.15 3.87
CA ILE A 970 58.89 83.41 3.38
C ILE A 970 58.85 83.37 1.85
N ASP A 971 58.29 82.29 1.31
CA ASP A 971 58.23 82.01 -0.14
C ASP A 971 56.83 82.27 -0.74
N PHE A 972 55.93 82.90 0.02
CA PHE A 972 54.52 83.14 -0.33
C PHE A 972 54.07 84.56 0.00
N THR A 973 52.92 84.98 -0.53
CA THR A 973 52.31 86.28 -0.19
C THR A 973 51.52 86.17 1.10
N LEU A 974 52.02 86.77 2.18
CA LEU A 974 51.29 86.87 3.45
C LEU A 974 50.48 88.17 3.52
N HIS A 975 49.15 88.04 3.56
CA HIS A 975 48.24 89.11 3.96
C HIS A 975 47.81 88.89 5.41
N HIS A 976 47.74 89.95 6.21
CA HIS A 976 47.15 89.91 7.55
C HIS A 976 46.07 90.99 7.69
N VAL A 977 44.97 90.63 8.35
CA VAL A 977 43.79 91.48 8.56
C VAL A 977 43.37 91.35 10.02
N GLY A 978 43.12 92.49 10.68
CA GLY A 978 42.81 92.54 12.12
C GLY A 978 44.05 92.73 13.00
N ASP A 979 43.86 92.64 14.32
CA ASP A 979 44.87 92.97 15.33
C ASP A 979 45.92 91.85 15.51
N TRP A 980 46.93 91.84 14.64
CA TRP A 980 48.13 91.01 14.77
C TRP A 980 49.33 91.82 15.27
N GLN A 981 49.88 91.47 16.43
CA GLN A 981 51.09 92.07 16.96
C GLN A 981 52.32 91.42 16.34
N LEU A 982 53.13 92.18 15.59
CA LEU A 982 54.41 91.72 15.06
C LEU A 982 55.44 91.58 16.20
N VAL A 983 56.10 90.42 16.28
CA VAL A 983 57.06 90.06 17.36
C VAL A 983 58.39 89.56 16.79
#